data_AF-A0A357KW36-F1
#
_entry.id   AF-A0A357KW36-F1
#
_cell.length_a   1.000
_cell.length_b   1.000
_cell.length_c   1.000
_cell.angle_alpha   90.00
_cell.angle_beta   90.00
_cell.angle_gamma   90.00
#
_symmetry.space_group_name_H-M   'P 1'
#
loop_
_entity.id
_entity.type
_entity.pdbx_description
1 polymer ?
#
loop_
_entity_poly.entity_id
_entity_poly.type
_entity_poly.pdbx_seq_one_letter_code
_entity_poly.pdbx_strand_id
1 'polypeptide(L)'
;MIGCSKSAHPRRALSWVVALAGVAAAVTPGAGQRPDGDPRAHERDERTTRLSLRTDRHTLRGLPIESRGAGALREMVREARRPGARRTVLELDGPLTPEREARLARAGVRIEAFVPPGALIADLSGANEDSAAGLEFVVGQSPFDDRMKLAPDLNRRGFQTPERRELARGGRSQVLITLFRGAGADGVLDAIEAMAGAKTVHRVDTLAGDTVIVATLDTRLIPALAARPEVQFIEDAPELTDRSTLATRWILQSNIANVTPLYDAGLRGEGQIIGVIDGATSALDMDHCSFKDNGPGGNTPGPGHRKVLAYNGALGKLSHGTHVSSIAAGDAGAEANTRGVAYNAKLVYAPRPSFTEMSVYNLFSLHHSQGARIHSNSWGDDSLGWYSSMCRGLDSFAYDHEDSLVCFSATNLQHLRTPENAKNVLAVGATQPAPGQVNHCFGGTGPTADGRRKPEIFAPGCSIDAALVNTLCGTTLLSGTSMACPAIAGAAALARQYYTEGFYPSGAPNAPDGFTPSGALIKATLLNATVDMIGVAGFPSNQEGWGRLLADNTLHFTGDASDLLIEDVRNADGLTTGESRSAGLTVLSGGAPLRVTLVWTDPPALAGADVALVNNLDLELVDPAGQVYRGNVFSAGASITGGAPDALNNVEQAAVAAPTPGEWSVRVRATGVNVGLQGYALVVSGDLESAPAPLSVVLSALPPALAPGCGPTVSVTVNEGDEALVPSSVRVYYRAEPGPFTELAVLQVGALSFEATLPAVLCDDTIEVYATAEGTLSGIAADPLDAPSAVLVSLVTGGAVTLDDDDFEAPDPGWTVGSPSDGATSGLWERAAPIGTSAQPAEDRTPGLGTNCWITGQHTPGQSAGFNDVDFGATTLNSPVFDLTATPNARVSYWRWYSTNTQALNEDPFFVSVSNDGGATWTEVERLAGTSFVQAFGGWFNHSFRPIDFLAVTDQMRVKFVATDAGGGHIVEGAIDDWQILDEPCAFPLCAGDANADLVVNFDDITDALSVWGAIGTPEPPITGDADRDGDVDFDDITAILSNWLESCCP
;
A
#
# COMPACT_ATOMS: atom_id res chain seq x y z
N MET A 1 19.08 -26.34 63.83
CA MET A 1 19.93 -25.18 64.14
C MET A 1 19.39 -24.02 63.29
N ILE A 2 18.49 -23.19 63.83
CA ILE A 2 18.76 -21.83 64.38
C ILE A 2 19.33 -20.91 63.28
N GLY A 3 18.69 -19.85 62.77
CA GLY A 3 17.36 -19.18 62.97
C GLY A 3 17.29 -17.96 62.00
N CYS A 4 16.22 -17.16 61.83
CA CYS A 4 14.88 -17.08 62.44
C CYS A 4 13.88 -16.34 61.48
N SER A 5 12.58 -16.32 61.85
CA SER A 5 11.34 -15.84 61.15
C SER A 5 11.35 -14.47 60.42
N LYS A 6 10.54 -14.16 59.37
CA LYS A 6 9.09 -14.32 59.01
C LYS A 6 8.10 -13.24 59.56
N SER A 7 7.13 -12.84 58.71
CA SER A 7 5.82 -12.15 58.97
C SER A 7 5.81 -10.62 59.28
N ALA A 8 4.74 -9.83 59.06
CA ALA A 8 3.57 -9.84 58.14
C ALA A 8 2.78 -8.49 58.22
N HIS A 9 1.88 -8.21 57.24
CA HIS A 9 0.93 -7.05 57.25
C HIS A 9 -0.22 -7.19 58.31
N PRO A 10 -0.96 -6.11 58.66
CA PRO A 10 -2.28 -5.87 58.00
C PRO A 10 -2.86 -4.41 57.93
N ARG A 11 -3.56 -4.13 56.81
CA ARG A 11 -4.84 -3.39 56.57
C ARG A 11 -5.34 -2.22 57.45
N ARG A 12 -5.80 -1.15 56.77
CA ARG A 12 -7.13 -0.44 56.81
C ARG A 12 -7.04 0.85 55.95
N ALA A 13 -8.04 1.51 55.36
CA ALA A 13 -9.40 1.26 54.82
C ALA A 13 -10.12 2.65 54.73
N LEU A 14 -11.08 2.83 53.80
CA LEU A 14 -11.93 4.04 53.53
C LEU A 14 -11.27 5.23 52.76
N SER A 15 -11.97 6.11 52.02
CA SER A 15 -13.22 6.04 51.20
C SER A 15 -13.68 7.45 50.71
N TRP A 16 -14.11 7.59 49.44
CA TRP A 16 -15.09 8.62 48.92
C TRP A 16 -14.66 10.12 48.83
N VAL A 17 -15.24 11.04 48.01
CA VAL A 17 -15.85 11.05 46.64
C VAL A 17 -16.20 12.51 46.20
N VAL A 18 -15.93 12.87 44.92
CA VAL A 18 -16.63 13.83 43.97
C VAL A 18 -16.95 15.32 44.32
N ALA A 19 -17.00 16.12 43.21
CA ALA A 19 -17.67 17.42 42.93
C ALA A 19 -16.76 18.68 42.93
N LEU A 20 -16.59 19.44 41.83
CA LEU A 20 -17.50 20.15 40.88
C LEU A 20 -18.00 21.52 41.37
N ALA A 21 -17.51 22.59 40.73
CA ALA A 21 -18.27 23.78 40.29
C ALA A 21 -17.34 24.77 39.56
N GLY A 22 -17.78 25.33 38.43
CA GLY A 22 -17.23 26.56 37.85
C GLY A 22 -18.22 27.72 38.00
N VAL A 23 -17.92 28.90 37.43
CA VAL A 23 -18.86 29.88 36.81
C VAL A 23 -18.08 31.10 36.29
N ALA A 24 -18.69 31.83 35.36
CA ALA A 24 -18.05 32.78 34.44
C ALA A 24 -18.19 34.29 34.79
N ALA A 25 -17.65 35.11 33.88
CA ALA A 25 -18.20 36.39 33.37
C ALA A 25 -17.66 37.77 33.86
N ALA A 26 -16.89 38.39 32.95
CA ALA A 26 -17.20 39.66 32.26
C ALA A 26 -16.84 41.07 32.81
N VAL A 27 -16.75 41.99 31.81
CA VAL A 27 -16.94 43.47 31.80
C VAL A 27 -15.70 44.37 31.56
N THR A 28 -15.87 45.30 30.59
CA THR A 28 -15.00 46.35 29.98
C THR A 28 -15.15 47.71 30.75
N PRO A 29 -14.74 48.96 30.34
CA PRO A 29 -14.43 49.52 28.99
C PRO A 29 -13.42 50.71 28.85
N GLY A 30 -13.34 51.28 27.63
CA GLY A 30 -12.76 52.61 27.29
C GLY A 30 -11.71 52.55 26.15
N ALA A 31 -11.86 52.98 24.89
CA ALA A 31 -12.63 54.02 24.15
C ALA A 31 -11.75 55.23 23.73
N GLY A 32 -11.62 55.49 22.40
CA GLY A 32 -10.74 56.54 21.85
C GLY A 32 -10.74 56.71 20.32
N GLN A 33 -11.91 57.02 19.73
CA GLN A 33 -12.21 57.73 18.45
C GLN A 33 -11.35 57.60 17.16
N ARG A 34 -12.07 57.42 16.03
CA ARG A 34 -11.65 57.67 14.63
C ARG A 34 -11.89 59.16 14.23
N PRO A 35 -11.52 59.66 13.02
CA PRO A 35 -12.12 59.29 11.71
C PRO A 35 -11.10 59.11 10.56
N ASP A 36 -11.48 58.89 9.28
CA ASP A 36 -12.31 57.89 8.57
C ASP A 36 -12.24 58.26 7.04
N GLY A 37 -12.32 57.31 6.09
CA GLY A 37 -12.29 57.59 4.63
C GLY A 37 -11.98 56.40 3.70
N ASP A 38 -12.94 56.03 2.85
CA ASP A 38 -12.90 55.03 1.74
C ASP A 38 -13.35 55.78 0.46
N PRO A 39 -12.75 55.59 -0.75
CA PRO A 39 -13.07 54.44 -1.61
C PRO A 39 -11.95 53.87 -2.53
N ARG A 40 -12.07 52.57 -2.81
CA ARG A 40 -11.61 51.76 -3.98
C ARG A 40 -10.82 52.46 -5.12
N ALA A 41 -9.66 51.89 -5.51
CA ALA A 41 -9.13 51.91 -6.89
C ALA A 41 -8.12 50.76 -7.18
N HIS A 42 -8.08 50.34 -8.44
CA HIS A 42 -7.44 49.15 -9.04
C HIS A 42 -5.88 49.02 -9.00
N GLU A 43 -5.44 47.76 -9.15
CA GLU A 43 -4.27 47.25 -9.92
C GLU A 43 -2.81 47.64 -9.59
N ARG A 44 -2.06 46.62 -9.14
CA ARG A 44 -0.74 46.10 -9.59
C ARG A 44 -0.05 45.45 -8.39
N ASP A 45 0.04 44.13 -8.30
CA ASP A 45 0.96 43.22 -9.01
C ASP A 45 2.34 43.10 -8.31
N GLU A 46 2.95 41.93 -8.50
CA GLU A 46 4.29 41.48 -8.12
C GLU A 46 4.57 40.99 -6.69
N ARG A 47 5.10 39.76 -6.69
CA ARG A 47 5.53 38.92 -5.57
C ARG A 47 6.72 39.53 -4.83
N THR A 48 6.73 39.46 -3.50
CA THR A 48 7.99 39.43 -2.73
C THR A 48 8.02 38.25 -1.77
N THR A 49 8.48 37.12 -2.29
CA THR A 49 8.83 35.92 -1.49
C THR A 49 9.99 36.27 -0.58
N ARG A 50 9.75 36.43 0.73
CA ARG A 50 10.85 36.65 1.69
C ARG A 50 11.67 35.37 1.84
N LEU A 51 12.97 35.46 1.58
CA LEU A 51 13.91 34.35 1.74
C LEU A 51 13.94 33.89 3.21
N SER A 52 13.59 32.63 3.45
CA SER A 52 13.70 32.00 4.78
C SER A 52 15.01 31.22 4.87
N LEU A 53 16.08 31.91 5.29
CA LEU A 53 17.26 31.22 5.81
C LEU A 53 16.87 30.55 7.13
N ARG A 54 16.77 29.21 7.09
CA ARG A 54 16.15 28.38 8.13
C ARG A 54 16.77 28.62 9.51
N THR A 55 16.03 29.33 10.37
CA THR A 55 16.27 29.36 11.82
C THR A 55 14.97 29.01 12.54
N ASP A 56 14.90 27.81 13.12
CA ASP A 56 13.74 27.39 13.89
C ASP A 56 13.58 28.24 15.15
N ARG A 57 12.47 28.99 15.19
CA ARG A 57 12.01 29.65 16.41
C ARG A 57 11.35 28.62 17.33
N HIS A 58 12.11 27.87 18.13
CA HIS A 58 11.65 27.35 19.43
C HIS A 58 12.80 26.73 20.24
N THR A 59 13.24 27.42 21.31
CA THR A 59 13.70 26.91 22.64
C THR A 59 14.75 27.82 23.29
N LEU A 60 14.28 28.83 24.04
CA LEU A 60 15.06 29.49 25.08
C LEU A 60 14.20 29.71 26.34
N ARG A 61 14.26 28.76 27.27
CA ARG A 61 13.84 28.96 28.66
C ARG A 61 14.83 28.31 29.62
N GLY A 62 15.61 29.18 30.28
CA GLY A 62 16.17 28.98 31.62
C GLY A 62 17.28 27.95 31.79
N LEU A 63 18.46 28.42 32.18
CA LEU A 63 19.16 28.03 33.41
C LEU A 63 20.13 29.18 33.79
N PRO A 64 20.48 29.36 35.09
CA PRO A 64 21.06 30.61 35.58
C PRO A 64 22.58 30.73 35.39
N ILE A 65 23.04 31.95 35.13
CA ILE A 65 24.48 32.29 35.10
C ILE A 65 24.93 32.60 36.53
N GLU A 66 25.63 31.68 37.17
CA GLU A 66 26.47 32.01 38.32
C GLU A 66 27.87 32.48 37.88
N SER A 67 28.41 33.43 38.65
CA SER A 67 29.58 34.21 38.26
C SER A 67 30.91 33.51 38.51
N ARG A 68 31.76 33.42 37.47
CA ARG A 68 33.22 33.71 37.49
C ARG A 68 33.80 33.50 36.08
N GLY A 69 34.38 34.54 35.48
CA GLY A 69 35.01 34.42 34.15
C GLY A 69 34.97 35.65 33.23
N ALA A 70 34.41 36.78 33.65
CA ALA A 70 34.21 37.97 32.80
C ALA A 70 35.49 38.71 32.34
N GLY A 71 36.69 38.21 32.69
CA GLY A 71 37.97 38.77 32.26
C GLY A 71 38.36 38.35 30.83
N ALA A 72 38.53 37.05 30.60
CA ALA A 72 39.06 36.53 29.33
C ALA A 72 38.17 36.84 28.12
N LEU A 73 36.84 36.77 28.29
CA LEU A 73 35.89 37.03 27.20
C LEU A 73 35.91 38.48 26.70
N ARG A 74 36.32 39.44 27.54
CA ARG A 74 36.35 40.87 27.18
C ARG A 74 37.60 41.29 26.42
N GLU A 75 38.68 40.52 26.49
CA GLU A 75 39.89 40.77 25.70
C GLU A 75 39.78 40.15 24.31
N MET A 76 39.34 38.88 24.20
CA MET A 76 39.13 38.22 22.90
C MET A 76 38.16 38.96 21.98
N VAL A 77 37.06 39.51 22.52
CA VAL A 77 36.08 40.29 21.75
C VAL A 77 36.63 41.66 21.30
N ARG A 78 37.69 42.17 21.94
CA ARG A 78 38.26 43.48 21.61
C ARG A 78 39.33 43.43 20.52
N GLU A 79 39.94 42.27 20.30
CA GLU A 79 40.93 42.06 19.24
C GLU A 79 40.31 41.72 17.87
N ALA A 80 39.03 41.31 17.86
CA ALA A 80 38.22 41.05 16.65
C ALA A 80 37.82 42.31 15.83
N ARG A 81 38.48 43.45 16.02
CA ARG A 81 38.25 44.71 15.26
C ARG A 81 39.49 45.17 14.48
N ARG A 82 40.11 44.27 13.73
CA ARG A 82 40.95 44.62 12.57
C ARG A 82 40.14 44.46 11.28
N PRO A 83 40.33 45.31 10.26
CA PRO A 83 39.59 45.21 9.00
C PRO A 83 40.10 44.03 8.16
N GLY A 84 39.58 42.83 8.44
CA GLY A 84 39.68 41.66 7.57
C GLY A 84 38.50 41.58 6.60
N ALA A 85 38.69 40.87 5.48
CA ALA A 85 37.73 40.76 4.38
C ALA A 85 36.29 40.46 4.84
N ARG A 86 35.37 41.40 4.60
CA ARG A 86 33.93 41.19 4.77
C ARG A 86 33.42 40.32 3.63
N ARG A 87 33.25 39.02 3.91
CA ARG A 87 32.48 38.15 3.03
C ARG A 87 30.98 38.33 3.25
N THR A 88 30.26 38.26 2.15
CA THR A 88 28.87 38.70 2.04
C THR A 88 28.13 37.72 1.14
N VAL A 89 26.91 37.36 1.52
CA VAL A 89 25.99 36.63 0.65
C VAL A 89 25.30 37.64 -0.25
N LEU A 90 25.45 37.49 -1.56
CA LEU A 90 24.69 38.22 -2.57
C LEU A 90 23.59 37.30 -3.10
N GLU A 91 22.34 37.74 -3.02
CA GLU A 91 21.18 37.09 -3.62
C GLU A 91 20.93 37.71 -5.00
N LEU A 92 20.73 36.87 -6.01
CA LEU A 92 20.54 37.27 -7.41
C LEU A 92 19.10 37.05 -7.86
N ASP A 93 18.61 37.87 -8.79
CA ASP A 93 17.30 37.71 -9.43
C ASP A 93 17.16 36.46 -10.33
N GLY A 94 18.27 35.75 -10.58
CA GLY A 94 18.38 34.73 -11.62
C GLY A 94 19.81 34.22 -11.80
N PRO A 95 20.08 33.41 -12.84
CA PRO A 95 21.37 32.74 -13.01
C PRO A 95 22.53 33.73 -13.20
N LEU A 96 23.72 33.32 -12.74
CA LEU A 96 24.97 34.03 -12.96
C LEU A 96 25.49 33.73 -14.37
N THR A 97 25.21 34.63 -15.32
CA THR A 97 25.78 34.55 -16.68
C THR A 97 27.22 35.11 -16.71
N PRO A 98 28.05 34.75 -17.72
CA PRO A 98 29.40 35.33 -17.86
C PRO A 98 29.42 36.86 -17.93
N GLU A 99 28.35 37.48 -18.44
CA GLU A 99 28.19 38.93 -18.44
C GLU A 99 27.94 39.48 -17.02
N ARG A 100 27.06 38.85 -16.24
CA ARG A 100 26.78 39.21 -14.84
C ARG A 100 28.02 39.00 -13.96
N GLU A 101 28.75 37.91 -14.17
CA GLU A 101 30.05 37.63 -13.55
C GLU A 101 31.08 38.73 -13.87
N ALA A 102 31.22 39.10 -15.14
CA ALA A 102 32.11 40.19 -15.55
C ALA A 102 31.67 41.57 -15.00
N ARG A 103 30.37 41.79 -14.76
CA ARG A 103 29.85 43.00 -14.08
C ARG A 103 30.18 43.01 -12.60
N LEU A 104 30.02 41.89 -11.89
CA LEU A 104 30.44 41.73 -10.49
C LEU A 104 31.95 41.97 -10.35
N ALA A 105 32.77 41.35 -11.21
CA ALA A 105 34.22 41.56 -11.22
C ALA A 105 34.60 43.03 -11.48
N ARG A 106 33.92 43.73 -12.39
CA ARG A 106 34.10 45.18 -12.62
C ARG A 106 33.66 46.05 -11.44
N ALA A 107 32.71 45.58 -10.63
CA ALA A 107 32.28 46.24 -9.39
C ALA A 107 33.20 45.96 -8.18
N GLY A 108 34.31 45.24 -8.37
CA GLY A 108 35.27 44.87 -7.32
C GLY A 108 34.90 43.63 -6.53
N VAL A 109 33.84 42.93 -6.92
CA VAL A 109 33.33 41.72 -6.25
C VAL A 109 34.13 40.51 -6.68
N ARG A 110 34.75 39.79 -5.74
CA ARG A 110 35.36 38.47 -5.99
C ARG A 110 34.41 37.38 -5.51
N ILE A 111 33.96 36.53 -6.42
CA ILE A 111 33.08 35.39 -6.09
C ILE A 111 33.95 34.30 -5.45
N GLU A 112 33.53 33.81 -4.29
CA GLU A 112 34.26 32.81 -3.48
C GLU A 112 33.57 31.44 -3.53
N ALA A 113 32.23 31.40 -3.52
CA ALA A 113 31.43 30.18 -3.65
C ALA A 113 30.01 30.48 -4.18
N PHE A 114 29.36 29.49 -4.81
CA PHE A 114 27.95 29.57 -5.20
C PHE A 114 27.06 28.87 -4.16
N VAL A 115 25.88 29.44 -3.89
CA VAL A 115 24.89 28.93 -2.92
C VAL A 115 23.54 28.79 -3.64
N PRO A 116 23.17 27.59 -4.11
CA PRO A 116 21.91 27.37 -4.80
C PRO A 116 20.69 27.51 -3.86
N PRO A 117 19.53 27.99 -4.37
CA PRO A 117 19.32 28.62 -5.67
C PRO A 117 19.65 30.13 -5.62
N GLY A 118 20.34 30.64 -6.64
CA GLY A 118 20.41 32.08 -6.91
C GLY A 118 21.25 32.94 -5.97
N ALA A 119 22.02 32.38 -5.03
CA ALA A 119 22.91 33.17 -4.17
C ALA A 119 24.40 32.83 -4.38
N LEU A 120 25.28 33.70 -3.92
CA LEU A 120 26.72 33.47 -3.89
C LEU A 120 27.38 34.11 -2.68
N ILE A 121 28.48 33.51 -2.20
CA ILE A 121 29.37 34.11 -1.21
C ILE A 121 30.44 34.87 -1.99
N ALA A 122 30.59 36.16 -1.70
CA ALA A 122 31.61 37.02 -2.30
C ALA A 122 32.48 37.70 -1.25
N ASP A 123 33.74 37.96 -1.60
CA ASP A 123 34.59 38.94 -0.92
C ASP A 123 34.41 40.31 -1.57
N LEU A 124 34.01 41.30 -0.74
CA LEU A 124 33.83 42.69 -1.13
C LEU A 124 35.02 43.59 -0.75
N SER A 125 36.15 43.04 -0.30
CA SER A 125 37.32 43.81 0.13
C SER A 125 37.95 44.70 -0.96
N GLY A 126 37.66 44.43 -2.24
CA GLY A 126 38.04 45.24 -3.40
C GLY A 126 36.93 46.13 -3.97
N ALA A 127 35.74 46.11 -3.38
CA ALA A 127 34.55 46.85 -3.81
C ALA A 127 34.21 47.99 -2.84
N ASN A 128 33.36 48.93 -3.26
CA ASN A 128 32.55 49.69 -2.30
C ASN A 128 31.31 48.83 -1.96
N GLU A 129 30.81 48.87 -0.73
CA GLU A 129 29.63 48.06 -0.37
C GLU A 129 28.40 48.43 -1.24
N ASP A 130 28.31 49.70 -1.66
CA ASP A 130 27.27 50.20 -2.58
C ASP A 130 27.42 49.72 -4.04
N SER A 131 28.62 49.34 -4.51
CA SER A 131 28.83 49.02 -5.93
C SER A 131 28.39 47.61 -6.32
N ALA A 132 28.24 46.70 -5.36
CA ALA A 132 27.63 45.39 -5.57
C ALA A 132 26.10 45.46 -5.56
N ALA A 133 25.53 46.13 -4.55
CA ALA A 133 24.08 46.35 -4.42
C ALA A 133 23.49 47.22 -5.54
N GLY A 134 24.29 48.07 -6.19
CA GLY A 134 23.88 48.89 -7.32
C GLY A 134 23.73 48.15 -8.66
N LEU A 135 23.96 46.84 -8.72
CA LEU A 135 23.74 46.02 -9.91
C LEU A 135 22.30 45.50 -9.94
N GLU A 136 21.54 45.76 -11.02
CA GLU A 136 20.09 45.49 -11.03
C GLU A 136 19.68 44.03 -10.79
N PHE A 137 20.61 43.09 -10.99
CA PHE A 137 20.40 41.66 -10.79
C PHE A 137 20.79 41.15 -9.40
N VAL A 138 21.24 42.02 -8.48
CA VAL A 138 21.53 41.70 -7.07
C VAL A 138 20.36 42.19 -6.23
N VAL A 139 19.50 41.26 -5.80
CA VAL A 139 18.23 41.56 -5.11
C VAL A 139 18.35 41.56 -3.59
N GLY A 140 19.43 41.01 -3.05
CA GLY A 140 19.68 40.94 -1.62
C GLY A 140 21.17 40.91 -1.29
N GLN A 141 21.51 41.45 -0.12
CA GLN A 141 22.87 41.47 0.41
C GLN A 141 22.83 41.25 1.92
N SER A 142 23.48 40.20 2.42
CA SER A 142 23.54 39.89 3.86
C SER A 142 24.95 39.45 4.31
N PRO A 143 25.36 39.73 5.56
CA PRO A 143 26.67 39.30 6.05
C PRO A 143 26.80 37.77 6.10
N PHE A 144 27.93 37.23 5.65
CA PHE A 144 28.25 35.81 5.85
C PHE A 144 28.75 35.60 7.29
N ASP A 145 27.79 35.41 8.21
CA ASP A 145 28.01 35.31 9.66
C ASP A 145 28.65 33.97 10.07
N ASP A 146 29.35 33.97 11.21
CA ASP A 146 30.02 32.80 11.78
C ASP A 146 29.09 31.58 11.95
N ARG A 147 27.79 31.79 12.19
CA ARG A 147 26.80 30.70 12.28
C ARG A 147 26.60 29.95 10.96
N MET A 148 26.81 30.62 9.82
CA MET A 148 26.69 30.02 8.49
C MET A 148 27.89 29.11 8.16
N LYS A 149 28.99 29.24 8.91
CA LYS A 149 30.21 28.43 8.77
C LYS A 149 30.18 27.14 9.61
N LEU A 150 29.09 26.83 10.32
CA LEU A 150 28.98 25.65 11.18
C LEU A 150 27.89 24.71 10.68
N ALA A 151 28.17 23.42 10.61
CA ALA A 151 27.15 22.42 10.27
C ALA A 151 26.01 22.39 11.32
N PRO A 152 24.73 22.30 10.92
CA PRO A 152 23.59 22.35 11.85
C PRO A 152 23.55 21.20 12.89
N ASP A 153 24.18 20.09 12.56
CA ASP A 153 24.29 18.85 13.35
C ASP A 153 25.65 18.70 14.07
N LEU A 154 26.54 19.70 13.96
CA LEU A 154 27.86 19.71 14.58
C LEU A 154 27.77 19.47 16.10
N ASN A 155 28.45 18.42 16.59
CA ASN A 155 28.41 17.89 17.95
C ASN A 155 27.04 17.35 18.42
N ARG A 156 26.08 17.15 17.52
CA ARG A 156 24.75 16.56 17.80
C ARG A 156 24.63 15.13 17.26
N ARG A 157 25.51 14.74 16.34
CA ARG A 157 25.56 13.40 15.74
C ARG A 157 25.95 12.32 16.76
N GLY A 158 25.17 11.23 16.80
CA GLY A 158 25.54 10.00 17.51
C GLY A 158 26.59 9.22 16.74
N PHE A 159 27.69 8.84 17.41
CA PHE A 159 28.79 8.08 16.83
C PHE A 159 28.76 6.60 17.24
N GLN A 160 29.35 5.74 16.41
CA GLN A 160 29.18 4.29 16.38
C GLN A 160 30.49 3.54 16.67
N THR A 161 31.61 3.97 16.10
CA THR A 161 32.91 3.31 16.34
C THR A 161 33.36 3.53 17.79
N PRO A 162 34.11 2.59 18.40
CA PRO A 162 34.63 2.75 19.76
C PRO A 162 35.42 4.06 19.93
N GLU A 163 36.20 4.44 18.91
CA GLU A 163 37.08 5.61 18.91
C GLU A 163 36.28 6.91 18.89
N ARG A 164 35.27 7.03 18.00
CA ARG A 164 34.44 8.24 17.93
C ARG A 164 33.53 8.37 19.15
N ARG A 165 33.04 7.24 19.71
CA ARG A 165 32.30 7.24 20.99
C ARG A 165 33.14 7.68 22.18
N GLU A 166 34.41 7.25 22.26
CA GLU A 166 35.31 7.66 23.35
C GLU A 166 35.70 9.15 23.26
N LEU A 167 35.88 9.68 22.05
CA LEU A 167 36.02 11.12 21.84
C LEU A 167 34.80 11.89 22.36
N ALA A 168 33.60 11.47 21.94
CA ALA A 168 32.34 12.12 22.32
C ALA A 168 32.08 12.09 23.84
N ARG A 169 32.29 10.94 24.50
CA ARG A 169 32.23 10.83 25.97
C ARG A 169 33.21 11.77 26.67
N GLY A 170 34.39 11.97 26.08
CA GLY A 170 35.40 12.90 26.55
C GLY A 170 35.18 14.37 26.15
N GLY A 171 33.99 14.75 25.64
CA GLY A 171 33.69 16.13 25.26
C GLY A 171 34.45 16.63 24.04
N ARG A 172 34.88 15.74 23.15
CA ARG A 172 35.67 16.04 21.95
C ARG A 172 34.99 15.50 20.69
N SER A 173 35.22 16.14 19.56
CA SER A 173 34.93 15.56 18.25
C SER A 173 36.11 15.71 17.30
N GLN A 174 36.17 14.82 16.31
CA GLN A 174 36.97 15.01 15.12
C GLN A 174 36.13 15.82 14.12
N VAL A 175 36.70 16.85 13.52
CA VAL A 175 36.05 17.78 12.57
C VAL A 175 36.85 17.92 11.29
N LEU A 176 36.16 18.26 10.20
CA LEU A 176 36.74 18.89 9.02
C LEU A 176 36.55 20.41 9.13
N ILE A 177 37.61 21.15 8.84
CA ILE A 177 37.61 22.62 8.75
C ILE A 177 38.04 22.97 7.33
N THR A 178 37.09 23.37 6.50
CA THR A 178 37.31 23.79 5.11
C THR A 178 37.61 25.28 5.08
N LEU A 179 38.72 25.65 4.44
CA LEU A 179 39.13 27.03 4.25
C LEU A 179 38.72 27.54 2.87
N PHE A 180 38.46 28.84 2.77
CA PHE A 180 38.21 29.47 1.47
C PHE A 180 39.39 29.26 0.52
N ARG A 181 39.08 29.10 -0.78
CA ARG A 181 40.02 28.86 -1.86
C ARG A 181 41.26 29.76 -1.79
N GLY A 182 42.44 29.15 -1.70
CA GLY A 182 43.72 29.86 -1.62
C GLY A 182 44.04 30.55 -0.28
N ALA A 183 43.22 30.39 0.78
CA ALA A 183 43.57 30.83 2.12
C ALA A 183 44.63 29.90 2.75
N GLY A 184 45.62 30.48 3.43
CA GLY A 184 46.67 29.72 4.14
C GLY A 184 46.18 29.10 5.45
N ALA A 185 46.67 27.90 5.77
CA ALA A 185 46.29 27.19 6.99
C ALA A 185 46.85 27.81 8.28
N ASP A 186 48.01 28.47 8.21
CA ASP A 186 48.82 28.90 9.36
C ASP A 186 48.00 29.65 10.44
N GLY A 187 47.18 30.64 10.02
CA GLY A 187 46.37 31.43 10.96
C GLY A 187 45.25 30.64 11.66
N VAL A 188 44.83 29.50 11.11
CA VAL A 188 43.85 28.58 11.71
C VAL A 188 44.56 27.52 12.56
N LEU A 189 45.73 27.05 12.13
CA LEU A 189 46.58 26.15 12.91
C LEU A 189 47.08 26.83 14.19
N ASP A 190 47.53 28.09 14.12
CA ASP A 190 47.88 28.91 15.28
C ASP A 190 46.67 29.11 16.22
N ALA A 191 45.47 29.29 15.66
CA ALA A 191 44.25 29.44 16.46
C ALA A 191 43.85 28.13 17.17
N ILE A 192 44.02 26.98 16.52
CA ILE A 192 43.89 25.65 17.15
C ILE A 192 44.95 25.48 18.24
N GLU A 193 46.21 25.84 17.97
CA GLU A 193 47.30 25.71 18.92
C GLU A 193 47.20 26.70 20.09
N ALA A 194 46.46 27.80 19.96
CA ALA A 194 46.11 28.67 21.08
C ALA A 194 44.99 28.11 21.99
N MET A 195 44.27 27.05 21.60
CA MET A 195 43.15 26.51 22.38
C MET A 195 43.59 25.79 23.68
N ALA A 196 42.81 26.02 24.74
CA ALA A 196 42.93 25.35 26.03
C ALA A 196 42.12 24.04 26.04
N GLY A 197 42.79 22.91 25.81
CA GLY A 197 42.17 21.58 25.82
C GLY A 197 43.03 20.55 25.11
N ALA A 198 42.55 19.30 25.06
CA ALA A 198 43.18 18.27 24.24
C ALA A 198 42.83 18.51 22.77
N LYS A 199 43.86 18.80 21.96
CA LYS A 199 43.79 19.11 20.54
C LYS A 199 44.77 18.23 19.77
N THR A 200 44.42 17.84 18.55
CA THR A 200 45.32 17.12 17.65
C THR A 200 44.93 17.44 16.22
N VAL A 201 45.82 18.09 15.48
CA VAL A 201 45.70 18.20 14.02
C VAL A 201 46.22 16.89 13.43
N HIS A 202 45.36 16.15 12.73
CA HIS A 202 45.70 14.87 12.13
C HIS A 202 46.40 15.03 10.78
N ARG A 203 45.91 15.99 9.98
CA ARG A 203 46.42 16.32 8.64
C ARG A 203 45.85 17.64 8.13
N VAL A 204 46.55 18.20 7.15
CA VAL A 204 46.12 19.34 6.34
C VAL A 204 46.20 18.89 4.89
N ASP A 205 45.04 18.69 4.27
CA ASP A 205 44.89 18.22 2.90
C ASP A 205 44.57 19.42 1.97
N THR A 206 44.77 19.27 0.67
CA THR A 206 44.36 20.27 -0.34
C THR A 206 43.58 19.58 -1.46
N LEU A 207 42.35 20.02 -1.71
CA LEU A 207 41.45 19.46 -2.71
C LEU A 207 40.94 20.57 -3.61
N ALA A 208 41.09 20.40 -4.93
CA ALA A 208 40.66 21.35 -5.97
C ALA A 208 41.16 22.82 -5.85
N GLY A 209 42.08 23.13 -4.92
CA GLY A 209 42.57 24.48 -4.61
C GLY A 209 42.17 25.01 -3.23
N ASP A 210 41.36 24.24 -2.49
CA ASP A 210 40.84 24.58 -1.17
C ASP A 210 41.58 23.74 -0.12
N THR A 211 41.89 24.33 1.03
CA THR A 211 42.63 23.65 2.12
C THR A 211 41.66 23.12 3.15
N VAL A 212 41.84 21.86 3.55
CA VAL A 212 40.98 21.18 4.54
C VAL A 212 41.85 20.70 5.70
N ILE A 213 41.52 21.12 6.92
CA ILE A 213 42.21 20.70 8.15
C ILE A 213 41.35 19.64 8.84
N VAL A 214 41.91 18.46 9.13
CA VAL A 214 41.26 17.43 9.94
C VAL A 214 41.84 17.48 11.35
N ALA A 215 41.02 17.80 12.35
CA ALA A 215 41.46 17.97 13.73
C ALA A 215 40.51 17.31 14.74
N THR A 216 41.04 16.84 15.87
CA THR A 216 40.25 16.52 17.06
C THR A 216 40.34 17.68 18.04
N LEU A 217 39.19 18.21 18.47
CA LEU A 217 39.05 19.41 19.29
C LEU A 217 38.01 19.20 20.41
N ASP A 218 38.08 20.01 21.47
CA ASP A 218 37.01 20.13 22.47
C ASP A 218 35.77 20.76 21.82
N THR A 219 34.61 20.11 21.97
CA THR A 219 33.39 20.49 21.21
C THR A 219 32.91 21.91 21.51
N ARG A 220 33.23 22.43 22.70
CA ARG A 220 32.84 23.78 23.15
C ARG A 220 33.66 24.89 22.51
N LEU A 221 34.82 24.55 21.94
CA LEU A 221 35.76 25.53 21.36
C LEU A 221 35.66 25.63 19.84
N ILE A 222 35.05 24.65 19.18
CA ILE A 222 34.89 24.63 17.71
C ILE A 222 34.22 25.91 17.17
N PRO A 223 33.14 26.46 17.79
CA PRO A 223 32.51 27.70 17.29
C PRO A 223 33.44 28.91 17.24
N ALA A 224 34.51 28.95 18.04
CA ALA A 224 35.48 30.05 18.01
C ALA A 224 36.34 30.06 16.74
N LEU A 225 36.44 28.93 16.01
CA LEU A 225 37.12 28.86 14.71
C LEU A 225 36.28 29.46 13.59
N ALA A 226 34.95 29.50 13.71
CA ALA A 226 34.11 30.15 12.70
C ALA A 226 34.45 31.65 12.56
N ALA A 227 34.83 32.33 13.64
CA ALA A 227 35.27 33.73 13.63
C ALA A 227 36.55 34.00 12.80
N ARG A 228 37.24 32.96 12.31
CA ARG A 228 38.39 33.10 11.44
C ARG A 228 37.97 33.55 10.03
N PRO A 229 38.63 34.56 9.43
CA PRO A 229 38.38 34.95 8.05
C PRO A 229 38.83 33.91 7.04
N GLU A 230 39.72 32.98 7.41
CA GLU A 230 40.18 31.89 6.54
C GLU A 230 39.13 30.76 6.40
N VAL A 231 38.29 30.56 7.42
CA VAL A 231 37.35 29.43 7.51
C VAL A 231 36.09 29.68 6.68
N GLN A 232 35.78 28.72 5.81
CA GLN A 232 34.56 28.65 5.01
C GLN A 232 33.47 27.83 5.71
N PHE A 233 33.81 26.64 6.21
CA PHE A 233 32.85 25.73 6.84
C PHE A 233 33.53 24.77 7.83
N ILE A 234 32.80 24.34 8.86
CA ILE A 234 33.22 23.36 9.86
C ILE A 234 32.11 22.34 10.09
N GLU A 235 32.45 21.06 9.93
CA GLU A 235 31.54 19.92 10.10
C GLU A 235 32.18 18.80 10.92
N ASP A 236 31.36 17.90 11.47
CA ASP A 236 31.85 16.69 12.11
C ASP A 236 32.53 15.78 11.07
N ALA A 237 33.73 15.29 11.37
CA ALA A 237 34.45 14.41 10.46
C ALA A 237 33.65 13.13 10.21
N PRO A 238 33.53 12.69 8.94
CA PRO A 238 32.68 11.58 8.57
C PRO A 238 33.12 10.31 9.28
N GLU A 239 32.23 9.76 10.08
CA GLU A 239 32.38 8.41 10.60
C GLU A 239 32.08 7.42 9.46
N LEU A 240 33.15 6.78 8.98
CA LEU A 240 33.07 5.68 8.04
C LEU A 240 32.82 4.39 8.84
N THR A 241 31.66 3.79 8.62
CA THR A 241 31.34 2.43 9.05
C THR A 241 31.24 1.51 7.83
N ASP A 242 31.43 0.21 8.04
CA ASP A 242 31.34 -0.77 6.96
C ASP A 242 29.89 -0.91 6.46
N ARG A 243 29.61 -0.33 5.29
CA ARG A 243 28.29 -0.38 4.62
C ARG A 243 28.38 -1.33 3.44
N SER A 244 27.95 -2.56 3.61
CA SER A 244 28.51 -3.65 2.82
C SER A 244 27.60 -4.89 2.80
N THR A 245 27.74 -5.70 1.75
CA THR A 245 27.14 -7.04 1.65
C THR A 245 27.57 -7.96 2.82
N LEU A 246 28.75 -7.77 3.42
CA LEU A 246 29.16 -8.41 4.69
C LEU A 246 28.19 -8.09 5.84
N ALA A 247 27.72 -6.84 5.93
CA ALA A 247 26.75 -6.44 6.94
C ALA A 247 25.36 -7.04 6.65
N THR A 248 24.91 -6.97 5.39
CA THR A 248 23.60 -7.50 4.96
C THR A 248 23.41 -8.97 5.37
N ARG A 249 24.45 -9.79 5.30
CA ARG A 249 24.38 -11.24 5.59
C ARG A 249 23.96 -11.56 7.03
N TRP A 250 24.50 -10.86 8.04
CA TRP A 250 24.05 -11.05 9.43
C TRP A 250 22.78 -10.25 9.76
N ILE A 251 22.52 -9.12 9.07
CA ILE A 251 21.28 -8.35 9.25
C ILE A 251 20.04 -9.19 8.93
N LEU A 252 20.06 -9.93 7.81
CA LEU A 252 18.93 -10.74 7.36
C LEU A 252 18.73 -12.03 8.17
N GLN A 253 19.77 -12.49 8.88
CA GLN A 253 19.72 -13.71 9.67
C GLN A 253 19.31 -13.40 11.12
N SER A 254 20.24 -12.88 11.92
CA SER A 254 20.07 -12.66 13.37
C SER A 254 20.00 -11.18 13.78
N ASN A 255 20.37 -10.25 12.88
CA ASN A 255 20.55 -8.82 13.18
C ASN A 255 21.56 -8.52 14.30
N ILE A 256 22.35 -9.52 14.73
CA ILE A 256 23.48 -9.38 15.64
C ILE A 256 24.76 -9.38 14.80
N ALA A 257 25.65 -8.41 15.04
CA ALA A 257 26.82 -8.19 14.21
C ALA A 257 27.70 -9.44 14.10
N ASN A 258 27.89 -9.94 12.88
CA ASN A 258 28.67 -11.14 12.52
C ASN A 258 28.14 -12.47 13.08
N VAL A 259 26.86 -12.56 13.48
CA VAL A 259 26.22 -13.82 13.88
C VAL A 259 25.32 -14.30 12.73
N THR A 260 25.62 -15.48 12.18
CA THR A 260 25.00 -16.01 10.95
C THR A 260 24.52 -17.45 11.14
N PRO A 261 23.44 -17.66 11.92
CA PRO A 261 22.97 -18.99 12.33
C PRO A 261 22.68 -19.92 11.15
N LEU A 262 22.11 -19.41 10.05
CA LEU A 262 21.87 -20.23 8.85
C LEU A 262 23.20 -20.73 8.26
N TYR A 263 24.25 -19.90 8.22
CA TYR A 263 25.57 -20.32 7.73
C TYR A 263 26.25 -21.33 8.66
N ASP A 264 26.09 -21.14 9.96
CA ASP A 264 26.62 -22.01 11.02
C ASP A 264 25.93 -23.38 10.98
N ALA A 265 24.63 -23.41 10.68
CA ALA A 265 23.82 -24.62 10.48
C ALA A 265 24.11 -25.36 9.16
N GLY A 266 24.72 -24.70 8.17
CA GLY A 266 25.10 -25.31 6.89
C GLY A 266 24.56 -24.62 5.63
N LEU A 267 23.59 -23.73 5.78
CA LEU A 267 22.77 -23.19 4.69
C LEU A 267 23.46 -21.99 4.03
N ARG A 268 24.19 -22.21 2.92
CA ARG A 268 24.91 -21.15 2.19
C ARG A 268 24.46 -21.01 0.73
N GLY A 269 23.44 -21.76 0.32
CA GLY A 269 22.89 -21.82 -1.03
C GLY A 269 23.31 -23.07 -1.81
N GLU A 270 23.87 -24.10 -1.18
CA GLU A 270 24.21 -25.37 -1.84
C GLU A 270 22.99 -25.99 -2.55
N GLY A 271 23.20 -26.50 -3.76
CA GLY A 271 22.13 -27.04 -4.60
C GLY A 271 21.16 -26.02 -5.18
N GLN A 272 21.19 -24.75 -4.74
CA GLN A 272 20.24 -23.72 -5.15
C GLN A 272 20.70 -22.96 -6.40
N ILE A 273 19.73 -22.54 -7.20
CA ILE A 273 19.94 -21.76 -8.42
C ILE A 273 19.03 -20.53 -8.38
N ILE A 274 19.64 -19.34 -8.44
CA ILE A 274 18.94 -18.06 -8.50
C ILE A 274 18.95 -17.55 -9.94
N GLY A 275 17.77 -17.32 -10.50
CA GLY A 275 17.58 -16.60 -11.74
C GLY A 275 17.75 -15.09 -11.50
N VAL A 276 18.64 -14.42 -12.22
CA VAL A 276 18.79 -12.95 -12.17
C VAL A 276 18.46 -12.38 -13.54
N ILE A 277 17.46 -11.52 -13.61
CA ILE A 277 17.05 -10.82 -14.83
C ILE A 277 17.38 -9.34 -14.62
N ASP A 278 18.35 -8.80 -15.37
CA ASP A 278 18.83 -7.43 -15.19
C ASP A 278 19.46 -6.84 -16.48
N GLY A 279 19.52 -5.52 -16.61
CA GLY A 279 20.13 -4.86 -17.76
C GLY A 279 19.26 -4.82 -19.02
N ALA A 280 19.66 -4.02 -20.02
CA ALA A 280 18.84 -3.76 -21.21
C ALA A 280 19.17 -4.66 -22.42
N THR A 281 20.40 -5.17 -22.52
CA THR A 281 20.90 -5.95 -23.67
C THR A 281 21.96 -6.98 -23.25
N SER A 282 22.69 -6.64 -22.20
CA SER A 282 23.50 -7.48 -21.31
C SER A 282 23.59 -6.69 -19.98
N ALA A 283 24.06 -7.17 -18.82
CA ALA A 283 25.32 -7.84 -18.63
C ALA A 283 25.65 -8.15 -17.15
N LEU A 284 26.19 -9.35 -16.92
CA LEU A 284 26.91 -9.74 -15.73
C LEU A 284 28.42 -9.83 -16.05
N ASP A 285 29.26 -9.05 -15.37
CA ASP A 285 30.73 -9.14 -15.54
C ASP A 285 31.28 -10.43 -14.91
N MET A 286 31.25 -11.50 -15.70
CA MET A 286 31.76 -12.81 -15.29
C MET A 286 33.26 -12.82 -14.99
N ASP A 287 34.06 -11.84 -15.43
CA ASP A 287 35.49 -11.81 -15.10
C ASP A 287 35.78 -11.25 -13.70
N HIS A 288 34.78 -10.66 -13.06
CA HIS A 288 34.88 -10.25 -11.66
C HIS A 288 34.94 -11.49 -10.76
N CYS A 289 35.81 -11.47 -9.74
CA CYS A 289 36.12 -12.63 -8.93
C CYS A 289 34.94 -13.15 -8.07
N SER A 290 33.87 -12.37 -7.89
CA SER A 290 32.59 -12.85 -7.35
C SER A 290 31.95 -13.95 -8.21
N PHE A 291 32.25 -14.02 -9.51
CA PHE A 291 31.65 -14.97 -10.46
C PHE A 291 32.67 -15.84 -11.18
N LYS A 292 33.85 -15.27 -11.45
CA LYS A 292 34.87 -15.87 -12.30
C LYS A 292 35.19 -17.30 -11.90
N ASP A 293 35.24 -18.17 -12.91
CA ASP A 293 35.77 -19.52 -12.76
C ASP A 293 37.15 -19.67 -13.43
N ASN A 294 38.04 -20.38 -12.76
CA ASN A 294 39.37 -20.77 -13.26
C ASN A 294 39.52 -22.30 -13.36
N GLY A 295 38.43 -23.05 -13.16
CA GLY A 295 38.38 -24.51 -13.22
C GLY A 295 38.38 -25.08 -14.65
N PRO A 296 38.26 -26.42 -14.79
CA PRO A 296 38.22 -27.08 -16.08
C PRO A 296 37.01 -26.64 -16.91
N GLY A 297 37.27 -25.92 -18.01
CA GLY A 297 36.25 -25.25 -18.84
C GLY A 297 36.40 -23.72 -18.91
N GLY A 298 37.21 -23.14 -18.01
CA GLY A 298 37.44 -21.71 -17.94
C GLY A 298 36.18 -20.94 -17.51
N ASN A 299 36.15 -19.64 -17.82
CA ASN A 299 35.06 -18.72 -17.44
C ASN A 299 33.80 -18.85 -18.33
N THR A 300 33.46 -20.07 -18.76
CA THR A 300 32.38 -20.36 -19.71
C THR A 300 31.12 -20.80 -18.94
N PRO A 301 29.94 -20.17 -19.12
CA PRO A 301 28.69 -20.63 -18.50
C PRO A 301 28.40 -22.11 -18.76
N GLY A 302 27.89 -22.83 -17.76
CA GLY A 302 27.45 -24.21 -17.91
C GLY A 302 27.43 -25.01 -16.60
N PRO A 303 27.05 -26.31 -16.65
CA PRO A 303 26.98 -27.17 -15.46
C PRO A 303 28.29 -27.25 -14.67
N GLY A 304 29.44 -27.24 -15.36
CA GLY A 304 30.77 -27.27 -14.75
C GLY A 304 31.24 -25.93 -14.16
N HIS A 305 30.61 -24.81 -14.52
CA HIS A 305 30.99 -23.48 -14.04
C HIS A 305 30.51 -23.26 -12.61
N ARG A 306 31.36 -22.70 -11.73
CA ARG A 306 31.08 -22.61 -10.29
C ARG A 306 29.89 -21.70 -9.96
N LYS A 307 29.67 -20.62 -10.72
CA LYS A 307 28.57 -19.65 -10.51
C LYS A 307 27.51 -19.69 -11.61
N VAL A 308 27.82 -19.15 -12.79
CA VAL A 308 26.86 -19.03 -13.89
C VAL A 308 26.59 -20.38 -14.56
N LEU A 309 25.44 -20.98 -14.28
CA LEU A 309 24.94 -22.21 -14.87
C LEU A 309 24.46 -21.99 -16.32
N ALA A 310 23.77 -20.88 -16.58
CA ALA A 310 23.33 -20.47 -17.91
C ALA A 310 23.32 -18.93 -18.03
N TYR A 311 23.50 -18.44 -19.26
CA TYR A 311 23.53 -17.02 -19.59
C TYR A 311 22.73 -16.82 -20.89
N ASN A 312 21.52 -16.27 -20.77
CA ASN A 312 20.50 -16.20 -21.82
C ASN A 312 20.58 -14.87 -22.60
N GLY A 313 21.75 -14.53 -23.13
CA GLY A 313 21.98 -13.28 -23.85
C GLY A 313 23.43 -13.11 -24.29
N ALA A 314 23.76 -11.92 -24.81
CA ALA A 314 25.14 -11.59 -25.13
C ALA A 314 25.98 -11.42 -23.85
N LEU A 315 27.18 -12.03 -23.80
CA LEU A 315 28.16 -11.75 -22.75
C LEU A 315 28.55 -10.26 -22.81
N GLY A 316 28.60 -9.60 -21.66
CA GLY A 316 28.91 -8.17 -21.56
C GLY A 316 29.21 -7.74 -20.14
N LYS A 317 29.35 -6.42 -19.89
CA LYS A 317 29.66 -5.86 -18.56
C LYS A 317 28.78 -4.63 -18.25
N LEU A 318 27.93 -4.71 -17.21
CA LEU A 318 27.05 -3.62 -16.73
C LEU A 318 27.17 -3.51 -15.20
N SER A 319 27.25 -2.28 -14.68
CA SER A 319 27.41 -2.04 -13.25
C SER A 319 26.27 -2.60 -12.40
N HIS A 320 25.02 -2.40 -12.84
CA HIS A 320 23.83 -2.80 -12.10
C HIS A 320 23.72 -4.33 -11.97
N GLY A 321 23.60 -5.04 -13.11
CA GLY A 321 23.53 -6.50 -13.18
C GLY A 321 24.68 -7.23 -12.46
N THR A 322 25.90 -6.70 -12.53
CA THR A 322 27.06 -7.24 -11.81
C THR A 322 26.93 -7.07 -10.29
N HIS A 323 26.49 -5.90 -9.83
CA HIS A 323 26.32 -5.58 -8.42
C HIS A 323 25.21 -6.42 -7.79
N VAL A 324 24.00 -6.45 -8.37
CA VAL A 324 22.86 -7.23 -7.85
C VAL A 324 23.12 -8.73 -7.83
N SER A 325 23.75 -9.28 -8.89
CA SER A 325 24.15 -10.69 -8.93
C SER A 325 25.14 -11.04 -7.81
N SER A 326 26.00 -10.09 -7.41
CA SER A 326 27.02 -10.32 -6.39
C SER A 326 26.42 -10.31 -4.98
N ILE A 327 25.40 -9.47 -4.74
CA ILE A 327 24.62 -9.47 -3.49
C ILE A 327 23.87 -10.80 -3.33
N ALA A 328 23.26 -11.31 -4.40
CA ALA A 328 22.51 -12.57 -4.35
C ALA A 328 23.43 -13.78 -4.08
N ALA A 329 24.41 -14.03 -4.95
CA ALA A 329 25.21 -15.26 -4.93
C ALA A 329 26.69 -15.08 -5.32
N GLY A 330 27.24 -13.87 -5.25
CA GLY A 330 28.68 -13.67 -5.46
C GLY A 330 29.52 -14.43 -4.44
N ASP A 331 30.72 -14.88 -4.82
CA ASP A 331 31.72 -15.36 -3.87
C ASP A 331 33.13 -15.27 -4.46
N ALA A 332 34.09 -14.72 -3.71
CA ALA A 332 35.51 -14.72 -4.09
C ALA A 332 36.38 -15.68 -3.24
N GLY A 333 35.76 -16.62 -2.52
CA GLY A 333 36.44 -17.52 -1.58
C GLY A 333 36.82 -16.88 -0.24
N ALA A 334 36.48 -15.61 0.00
CA ALA A 334 36.77 -14.87 1.22
C ALA A 334 35.52 -14.20 1.83
N GLU A 335 35.53 -14.05 3.16
CA GLU A 335 34.54 -13.30 3.93
C GLU A 335 34.69 -11.79 3.69
N ALA A 336 34.19 -11.31 2.55
CA ALA A 336 34.37 -9.94 2.07
C ALA A 336 33.14 -9.46 1.27
N ASN A 337 33.16 -8.20 0.82
CA ASN A 337 32.05 -7.54 0.13
C ASN A 337 31.77 -8.12 -1.28
N THR A 338 32.66 -9.00 -1.75
CA THR A 338 32.51 -9.82 -2.96
C THR A 338 31.71 -11.11 -2.72
N ARG A 339 31.27 -11.38 -1.48
CA ARG A 339 30.47 -12.54 -1.04
C ARG A 339 29.02 -12.13 -0.77
N GLY A 340 28.10 -12.73 -1.51
CA GLY A 340 26.65 -12.53 -1.42
C GLY A 340 25.97 -13.36 -0.34
N VAL A 341 24.65 -13.27 -0.26
CA VAL A 341 23.84 -13.93 0.77
C VAL A 341 23.78 -15.45 0.57
N ALA A 342 23.51 -15.92 -0.64
CA ALA A 342 23.54 -17.35 -1.01
C ALA A 342 24.86 -17.68 -1.73
N TYR A 343 25.99 -17.51 -1.04
CA TYR A 343 27.31 -17.54 -1.65
C TYR A 343 27.81 -18.92 -2.13
N ASN A 344 27.07 -20.00 -1.92
CA ASN A 344 27.28 -21.30 -2.56
C ASN A 344 26.25 -21.63 -3.66
N ALA A 345 25.24 -20.77 -3.87
CA ALA A 345 24.29 -20.92 -4.96
C ALA A 345 24.92 -20.65 -6.35
N LYS A 346 24.28 -21.19 -7.38
CA LYS A 346 24.53 -20.88 -8.79
C LYS A 346 23.58 -19.80 -9.31
N LEU A 347 23.95 -19.20 -10.42
CA LEU A 347 23.17 -18.18 -11.13
C LEU A 347 22.73 -18.68 -12.51
N VAL A 348 21.51 -18.34 -12.88
CA VAL A 348 21.05 -18.29 -14.28
C VAL A 348 20.79 -16.82 -14.60
N TYR A 349 21.39 -16.28 -15.66
CA TYR A 349 21.32 -14.85 -15.96
C TYR A 349 20.62 -14.55 -17.29
N ALA A 350 19.84 -13.47 -17.34
CA ALA A 350 19.30 -12.91 -18.59
C ALA A 350 19.26 -11.38 -18.58
N PRO A 351 19.30 -10.73 -19.76
CA PRO A 351 18.83 -9.36 -19.91
C PRO A 351 17.32 -9.28 -19.64
N ARG A 352 16.81 -8.07 -19.35
CA ARG A 352 15.36 -7.84 -19.23
C ARG A 352 14.61 -8.28 -20.50
N PRO A 353 13.39 -8.83 -20.37
CA PRO A 353 12.57 -9.20 -21.52
C PRO A 353 12.05 -7.93 -22.22
N SER A 354 11.48 -8.09 -23.42
CA SER A 354 10.49 -7.13 -23.90
C SER A 354 9.34 -7.06 -22.89
N PHE A 355 8.80 -5.86 -22.63
CA PHE A 355 7.73 -5.64 -21.63
C PHE A 355 6.34 -6.10 -22.11
N THR A 356 6.26 -7.27 -22.74
CA THR A 356 5.01 -7.95 -23.07
C THR A 356 4.82 -9.14 -22.14
N GLU A 357 3.57 -9.44 -21.80
CA GLU A 357 3.19 -10.57 -20.96
C GLU A 357 3.84 -11.89 -21.40
N MET A 358 3.74 -12.21 -22.69
CA MET A 358 4.29 -13.43 -23.27
C MET A 358 5.83 -13.46 -23.23
N SER A 359 6.50 -12.31 -23.37
CA SER A 359 7.96 -12.23 -23.21
C SER A 359 8.41 -12.36 -21.76
N VAL A 360 7.63 -11.84 -20.81
CA VAL A 360 7.84 -12.03 -19.38
C VAL A 360 7.67 -13.51 -19.01
N TYR A 361 6.51 -14.11 -19.27
CA TYR A 361 6.21 -15.52 -18.97
C TYR A 361 7.28 -16.47 -19.52
N ASN A 362 7.62 -16.35 -20.81
CA ASN A 362 8.60 -17.24 -21.44
C ASN A 362 10.01 -17.11 -20.86
N LEU A 363 10.43 -15.91 -20.42
CA LEU A 363 11.76 -15.73 -19.84
C LEU A 363 11.86 -16.38 -18.45
N PHE A 364 10.82 -16.25 -17.64
CA PHE A 364 10.79 -16.88 -16.32
C PHE A 364 10.67 -18.40 -16.45
N SER A 365 9.84 -18.91 -17.35
CA SER A 365 9.78 -20.34 -17.70
C SER A 365 11.12 -20.88 -18.23
N LEU A 366 11.87 -20.09 -19.01
CA LEU A 366 13.23 -20.45 -19.43
C LEU A 366 14.17 -20.58 -18.23
N HIS A 367 14.19 -19.62 -17.31
CA HIS A 367 14.98 -19.69 -16.08
C HIS A 367 14.59 -20.90 -15.22
N HIS A 368 13.29 -21.17 -15.07
CA HIS A 368 12.79 -22.34 -14.35
C HIS A 368 13.27 -23.65 -14.99
N SER A 369 13.18 -23.78 -16.33
CA SER A 369 13.65 -24.98 -17.05
C SER A 369 15.18 -25.19 -16.95
N GLN A 370 15.93 -24.12 -16.67
CA GLN A 370 17.37 -24.15 -16.40
C GLN A 370 17.69 -24.39 -14.91
N GLY A 371 16.66 -24.73 -14.10
CA GLY A 371 16.78 -25.12 -12.70
C GLY A 371 16.66 -23.97 -11.70
N ALA A 372 16.48 -22.72 -12.14
CA ALA A 372 16.20 -21.63 -11.20
C ALA A 372 14.87 -21.87 -10.47
N ARG A 373 14.82 -21.49 -9.20
CA ARG A 373 13.61 -21.55 -8.36
C ARG A 373 13.36 -20.27 -7.56
N ILE A 374 14.39 -19.45 -7.40
CA ILE A 374 14.26 -18.08 -6.91
C ILE A 374 14.62 -17.14 -8.04
N HIS A 375 13.83 -16.12 -8.31
CA HIS A 375 14.06 -15.16 -9.39
C HIS A 375 14.23 -13.75 -8.79
N SER A 376 15.39 -13.12 -8.96
CA SER A 376 15.65 -11.75 -8.51
C SER A 376 15.55 -10.77 -9.68
N ASN A 377 14.72 -9.75 -9.51
CA ASN A 377 14.43 -8.75 -10.54
C ASN A 377 14.57 -7.35 -9.95
N SER A 378 15.47 -6.56 -10.50
CA SER A 378 15.84 -5.24 -9.96
C SER A 378 15.56 -4.13 -10.97
N TRP A 379 14.33 -4.14 -11.47
CA TRP A 379 13.81 -3.27 -12.53
C TRP A 379 12.27 -3.23 -12.47
N GLY A 380 11.68 -2.20 -13.06
CA GLY A 380 10.24 -2.04 -13.22
C GLY A 380 9.93 -1.01 -14.31
N ASP A 381 8.66 -0.65 -14.42
CA ASP A 381 8.14 0.45 -15.23
C ASP A 381 7.43 1.45 -14.32
N ASP A 382 8.07 2.60 -14.14
CA ASP A 382 7.62 3.66 -13.25
C ASP A 382 6.42 4.48 -13.79
N SER A 383 5.94 4.18 -15.01
CA SER A 383 4.82 4.89 -15.63
C SER A 383 3.43 4.38 -15.23
N LEU A 384 3.31 3.14 -14.73
CA LEU A 384 2.02 2.50 -14.42
C LEU A 384 1.94 2.05 -12.95
N GLY A 385 0.75 2.19 -12.33
CA GLY A 385 0.49 1.79 -10.93
C GLY A 385 -0.53 0.66 -10.75
N TRP A 386 -1.32 0.35 -11.77
CA TRP A 386 -2.34 -0.70 -11.76
C TRP A 386 -1.77 -2.08 -12.11
N TYR A 387 -2.57 -3.13 -11.87
CA TYR A 387 -2.22 -4.50 -12.22
C TYR A 387 -2.10 -4.64 -13.75
N SER A 388 -0.88 -4.78 -14.24
CA SER A 388 -0.57 -4.71 -15.68
C SER A 388 -0.53 -6.08 -16.36
N SER A 389 -0.38 -6.11 -17.69
CA SER A 389 -0.08 -7.34 -18.43
C SER A 389 1.27 -7.96 -18.06
N MET A 390 2.24 -7.18 -17.54
CA MET A 390 3.45 -7.75 -16.94
C MET A 390 3.15 -8.48 -15.63
N CYS A 391 2.28 -7.92 -14.79
CA CYS A 391 1.84 -8.55 -13.55
C CYS A 391 1.12 -9.86 -13.85
N ARG A 392 0.22 -9.84 -14.83
CA ARG A 392 -0.46 -11.04 -15.34
C ARG A 392 0.53 -12.10 -15.82
N GLY A 393 1.57 -11.73 -16.57
CA GLY A 393 2.60 -12.66 -17.04
C GLY A 393 3.43 -13.29 -15.91
N LEU A 394 3.69 -12.55 -14.83
CA LEU A 394 4.39 -13.05 -13.64
C LEU A 394 3.51 -13.94 -12.78
N ASP A 395 2.25 -13.55 -12.57
CA ASP A 395 1.30 -14.33 -11.77
C ASP A 395 0.92 -15.63 -12.49
N SER A 396 0.77 -15.62 -13.82
CA SER A 396 0.66 -16.83 -14.65
C SER A 396 1.90 -17.74 -14.50
N PHE A 397 3.11 -17.18 -14.57
CA PHE A 397 4.33 -17.97 -14.38
C PHE A 397 4.39 -18.60 -12.99
N ALA A 398 4.09 -17.85 -11.93
CA ALA A 398 4.12 -18.37 -10.57
C ALA A 398 3.05 -19.44 -10.34
N TYR A 399 1.86 -19.28 -10.93
CA TYR A 399 0.76 -20.23 -10.85
C TYR A 399 1.06 -21.54 -11.58
N ASP A 400 1.63 -21.47 -12.78
CA ASP A 400 2.04 -22.66 -13.56
C ASP A 400 3.27 -23.37 -12.96
N HIS A 401 4.12 -22.65 -12.23
CA HIS A 401 5.37 -23.13 -11.63
C HIS A 401 5.37 -22.93 -10.11
N GLU A 402 4.43 -23.58 -9.43
CA GLU A 402 4.19 -23.44 -7.98
C GLU A 402 5.42 -23.63 -7.07
N ASP A 403 6.52 -24.22 -7.55
CA ASP A 403 7.79 -24.39 -6.80
C ASP A 403 8.78 -23.22 -6.95
N SER A 404 8.35 -22.13 -7.59
CA SER A 404 9.18 -20.97 -7.96
C SER A 404 8.73 -19.69 -7.26
N LEU A 405 9.65 -18.96 -6.64
CA LEU A 405 9.40 -17.65 -6.02
C LEU A 405 10.05 -16.52 -6.84
N VAL A 406 9.25 -15.50 -7.16
CA VAL A 406 9.69 -14.30 -7.85
C VAL A 406 9.83 -13.15 -6.86
N CYS A 407 11.03 -12.57 -6.75
CA CYS A 407 11.31 -11.35 -6.00
C CYS A 407 11.43 -10.16 -6.97
N PHE A 408 10.80 -9.03 -6.64
CA PHE A 408 10.94 -7.76 -7.36
C PHE A 408 11.33 -6.63 -6.41
N SER A 409 12.23 -5.76 -6.85
CA SER A 409 12.43 -4.46 -6.20
C SER A 409 11.19 -3.59 -6.37
N ALA A 410 10.69 -2.97 -5.30
CA ALA A 410 9.74 -1.87 -5.44
C ALA A 410 10.39 -0.70 -6.21
N THR A 411 9.62 0.19 -6.83
CA THR A 411 10.17 1.43 -7.42
C THR A 411 10.98 2.24 -6.40
N ASN A 412 11.88 3.11 -6.89
CA ASN A 412 12.57 4.11 -6.07
C ASN A 412 11.79 5.44 -5.98
N LEU A 413 10.60 5.54 -6.59
CA LEU A 413 9.66 6.66 -6.45
C LEU A 413 8.87 6.59 -5.13
N GLN A 414 7.92 7.50 -4.92
CA GLN A 414 7.14 7.58 -3.66
C GLN A 414 6.01 6.55 -3.56
N HIS A 415 5.40 6.16 -4.69
CA HIS A 415 4.25 5.26 -4.74
C HIS A 415 4.60 4.05 -5.58
N LEU A 416 4.09 2.87 -5.22
CA LEU A 416 4.28 1.62 -5.96
C LEU A 416 3.97 1.73 -7.46
N ARG A 417 4.66 0.87 -8.22
CA ARG A 417 4.55 0.76 -9.67
C ARG A 417 4.39 -0.71 -10.08
N THR A 418 4.64 -0.97 -11.36
CA THR A 418 4.60 -2.30 -11.95
C THR A 418 6.02 -2.78 -12.28
N PRO A 419 6.33 -4.08 -12.15
CA PRO A 419 5.41 -5.18 -11.83
C PRO A 419 5.48 -5.66 -10.37
N GLU A 420 6.05 -4.89 -9.43
CA GLU A 420 6.10 -5.27 -8.02
C GLU A 420 4.71 -5.41 -7.36
N ASN A 421 3.69 -4.78 -7.95
CA ASN A 421 2.29 -4.86 -7.56
C ASN A 421 1.57 -6.16 -8.03
N ALA A 422 2.25 -7.09 -8.71
CA ALA A 422 1.73 -8.44 -8.96
C ALA A 422 1.48 -9.23 -7.64
N LYS A 423 0.58 -10.20 -7.64
CA LYS A 423 0.13 -10.89 -6.41
C LYS A 423 1.15 -11.93 -5.93
N ASN A 424 1.65 -12.74 -6.85
CA ASN A 424 2.46 -13.92 -6.54
C ASN A 424 3.94 -13.59 -6.37
N VAL A 425 4.37 -12.39 -6.79
CA VAL A 425 5.72 -11.89 -6.50
C VAL A 425 5.85 -11.44 -5.05
N LEU A 426 7.07 -11.47 -4.54
CA LEU A 426 7.49 -10.85 -3.28
C LEU A 426 8.15 -9.50 -3.63
N ALA A 427 7.48 -8.40 -3.31
CA ALA A 427 8.00 -7.05 -3.53
C ALA A 427 8.88 -6.61 -2.36
N VAL A 428 10.02 -6.00 -2.67
CA VAL A 428 11.09 -5.72 -1.73
C VAL A 428 11.39 -4.24 -1.63
N GLY A 429 11.20 -3.67 -0.44
CA GLY A 429 11.59 -2.31 -0.06
C GLY A 429 12.99 -2.23 0.57
N ALA A 430 13.52 -1.01 0.72
CA ALA A 430 14.89 -0.78 1.21
C ALA A 430 14.95 -0.12 2.59
N THR A 431 15.62 -0.78 3.54
CA THR A 431 16.12 -0.14 4.77
C THR A 431 17.52 0.45 4.57
N GLN A 432 17.94 1.27 5.52
CA GLN A 432 19.31 1.80 5.59
C GLN A 432 20.32 0.66 5.85
N PRO A 433 21.64 0.84 5.62
CA PRO A 433 22.63 -0.15 6.01
C PRO A 433 22.86 -0.11 7.53
N ALA A 434 23.67 -1.03 8.06
CA ALA A 434 24.06 -0.99 9.46
C ALA A 434 24.68 0.36 9.89
N PRO A 435 24.39 0.86 11.11
CA PRO A 435 23.45 0.35 12.12
C PRO A 435 22.04 0.97 12.01
N GLY A 436 21.68 1.55 10.86
CA GLY A 436 20.35 2.11 10.58
C GLY A 436 19.35 1.08 10.03
N GLN A 437 19.67 -0.22 10.02
CA GLN A 437 18.94 -1.26 9.27
C GLN A 437 17.48 -1.50 9.68
N VAL A 438 17.03 -0.85 10.75
CA VAL A 438 15.64 -0.82 11.24
C VAL A 438 14.86 0.37 10.71
N ASN A 439 15.52 1.36 10.10
CA ASN A 439 14.90 2.55 9.53
C ASN A 439 14.61 2.36 8.04
N HIS A 440 13.49 2.89 7.57
CA HIS A 440 13.22 3.06 6.14
C HIS A 440 14.34 3.90 5.48
N CYS A 441 14.71 3.56 4.25
CA CYS A 441 15.62 4.38 3.45
C CYS A 441 14.88 5.17 2.37
N PHE A 442 14.40 4.47 1.33
CA PHE A 442 13.55 5.00 0.27
C PHE A 442 12.94 3.85 -0.53
N GLY A 443 11.91 4.14 -1.31
CA GLY A 443 11.19 3.19 -2.15
C GLY A 443 9.70 3.52 -2.20
N GLY A 444 9.00 2.95 -3.19
CA GLY A 444 7.56 3.10 -3.33
C GLY A 444 6.84 2.44 -2.17
N THR A 445 6.04 3.22 -1.45
CA THR A 445 5.13 2.70 -0.42
C THR A 445 3.77 2.38 -1.03
N GLY A 446 3.07 1.42 -0.47
CA GLY A 446 1.74 1.02 -0.89
C GLY A 446 0.61 1.94 -0.40
N PRO A 447 -0.65 1.49 -0.52
CA PRO A 447 -1.04 0.21 -1.11
C PRO A 447 -0.81 0.16 -2.63
N THR A 448 -1.05 -0.98 -3.26
CA THR A 448 -1.28 -1.03 -4.72
C THR A 448 -2.52 -0.21 -5.11
N ALA A 449 -2.74 0.01 -6.41
CA ALA A 449 -3.94 0.69 -6.88
C ALA A 449 -5.25 0.05 -6.37
N ASP A 450 -5.25 -1.28 -6.22
CA ASP A 450 -6.35 -2.09 -5.71
C ASP A 450 -6.29 -2.38 -4.19
N GLY A 451 -5.54 -1.58 -3.42
CA GLY A 451 -5.58 -1.62 -1.95
C GLY A 451 -4.68 -2.69 -1.27
N ARG A 452 -4.04 -3.59 -2.01
CA ARG A 452 -3.17 -4.63 -1.45
C ARG A 452 -1.90 -4.06 -0.79
N ARG A 453 -1.46 -4.72 0.29
CA ARG A 453 -0.26 -4.36 1.06
C ARG A 453 1.00 -4.78 0.31
N LYS A 454 1.74 -3.77 -0.13
CA LYS A 454 3.01 -3.88 -0.87
C LYS A 454 3.90 -2.67 -0.49
N PRO A 455 5.23 -2.76 -0.60
CA PRO A 455 5.99 -4.00 -0.74
C PRO A 455 5.88 -4.83 0.54
N GLU A 456 5.89 -6.16 0.45
CA GLU A 456 5.64 -7.00 1.62
C GLU A 456 6.82 -7.09 2.58
N ILE A 457 8.06 -6.97 2.10
CA ILE A 457 9.27 -7.24 2.89
C ILE A 457 10.38 -6.22 2.64
N PHE A 458 11.21 -5.98 3.66
CA PHE A 458 12.32 -5.03 3.59
C PHE A 458 13.68 -5.67 3.90
N ALA A 459 14.71 -5.16 3.24
CA ALA A 459 16.12 -5.50 3.47
C ALA A 459 17.04 -4.28 3.29
N PRO A 460 18.29 -4.29 3.79
CA PRO A 460 19.24 -3.22 3.54
C PRO A 460 19.47 -2.99 2.03
N GLY A 461 19.07 -1.82 1.53
CA GLY A 461 19.21 -1.44 0.12
C GLY A 461 20.06 -0.20 -0.13
N CYS A 462 20.47 0.51 0.93
CA CYS A 462 21.19 1.78 0.80
C CYS A 462 22.68 1.67 1.10
N SER A 463 23.52 2.29 0.26
CA SER A 463 24.98 2.25 0.36
C SER A 463 25.53 0.82 0.53
N ILE A 464 25.04 -0.13 -0.27
CA ILE A 464 25.49 -1.53 -0.22
C ILE A 464 26.76 -1.66 -1.06
N ASP A 465 27.89 -1.97 -0.42
CA ASP A 465 29.14 -2.29 -1.12
C ASP A 465 29.11 -3.73 -1.65
N ALA A 466 29.23 -3.87 -2.96
CA ALA A 466 29.25 -5.13 -3.70
C ALA A 466 30.05 -4.98 -5.01
N ALA A 467 30.07 -5.98 -5.90
CA ALA A 467 30.98 -6.05 -7.04
C ALA A 467 30.96 -4.82 -7.98
N LEU A 468 32.14 -4.27 -8.28
CA LEU A 468 32.35 -3.20 -9.26
C LEU A 468 32.76 -3.78 -10.62
N VAL A 469 31.93 -3.53 -11.63
CA VAL A 469 32.15 -3.88 -13.04
C VAL A 469 33.50 -3.39 -13.58
N ASN A 470 34.10 -4.13 -14.51
CA ASN A 470 35.40 -3.86 -15.13
C ASN A 470 36.60 -3.90 -14.16
N THR A 471 36.45 -4.57 -13.00
CA THR A 471 37.54 -4.79 -12.06
C THR A 471 37.68 -6.28 -11.75
N LEU A 472 38.87 -6.69 -11.29
CA LEU A 472 39.10 -8.10 -10.93
C LEU A 472 38.38 -8.49 -9.63
N CYS A 473 38.42 -7.63 -8.61
CA CYS A 473 37.79 -7.84 -7.29
C CYS A 473 37.38 -6.51 -6.62
N GLY A 474 37.28 -5.42 -7.36
CA GLY A 474 36.88 -4.13 -6.79
C GLY A 474 35.41 -4.14 -6.38
N THR A 475 35.05 -3.25 -5.46
CA THR A 475 33.67 -3.08 -4.99
C THR A 475 33.25 -1.62 -5.07
N THR A 476 31.94 -1.39 -5.11
CA THR A 476 31.33 -0.06 -5.15
C THR A 476 30.03 -0.02 -4.35
N LEU A 477 29.78 1.14 -3.75
CA LEU A 477 28.53 1.46 -3.07
C LEU A 477 27.47 1.83 -4.10
N LEU A 478 26.33 1.13 -4.08
CA LEU A 478 25.09 1.56 -4.75
C LEU A 478 23.96 1.66 -3.72
N SER A 479 22.89 2.39 -4.07
CA SER A 479 21.68 2.48 -3.25
C SER A 479 20.46 2.25 -4.14
N GLY A 480 19.52 1.43 -3.67
CA GLY A 480 18.27 1.14 -4.35
C GLY A 480 17.52 0.00 -3.67
N THR A 481 16.21 -0.06 -3.87
CA THR A 481 15.42 -1.31 -3.71
C THR A 481 16.03 -2.45 -4.55
N SER A 482 16.66 -2.11 -5.67
CA SER A 482 17.54 -2.97 -6.48
C SER A 482 18.65 -3.68 -5.71
N MET A 483 19.14 -3.15 -4.59
CA MET A 483 20.15 -3.80 -3.74
C MET A 483 19.50 -4.65 -2.63
N ALA A 484 18.28 -4.31 -2.21
CA ALA A 484 17.52 -5.06 -1.22
C ALA A 484 16.92 -6.37 -1.81
N CYS A 485 16.35 -6.29 -3.02
CA CYS A 485 15.78 -7.44 -3.75
C CYS A 485 16.72 -8.66 -3.86
N PRO A 486 17.96 -8.55 -4.38
CA PRO A 486 18.88 -9.69 -4.47
C PRO A 486 19.30 -10.23 -3.10
N ALA A 487 19.24 -9.40 -2.05
CA ALA A 487 19.52 -9.84 -0.69
C ALA A 487 18.39 -10.76 -0.15
N ILE A 488 17.12 -10.37 -0.37
CA ILE A 488 15.95 -11.20 -0.10
C ILE A 488 15.96 -12.47 -0.95
N ALA A 489 16.26 -12.38 -2.26
CA ALA A 489 16.37 -13.55 -3.13
C ALA A 489 17.47 -14.53 -2.67
N GLY A 490 18.59 -14.01 -2.15
CA GLY A 490 19.61 -14.83 -1.50
C GLY A 490 19.08 -15.53 -0.25
N ALA A 491 18.38 -14.81 0.64
CA ALA A 491 17.77 -15.42 1.84
C ALA A 491 16.68 -16.45 1.49
N ALA A 492 15.88 -16.21 0.44
CA ALA A 492 14.91 -17.15 -0.09
C ALA A 492 15.55 -18.45 -0.59
N ALA A 493 16.76 -18.38 -1.17
CA ALA A 493 17.51 -19.57 -1.52
C ALA A 493 17.99 -20.34 -0.28
N LEU A 494 18.36 -19.67 0.82
CA LEU A 494 18.72 -20.34 2.08
C LEU A 494 17.51 -21.02 2.71
N ALA A 495 16.34 -20.36 2.74
CA ALA A 495 15.08 -20.95 3.20
C ALA A 495 14.64 -22.14 2.31
N ARG A 496 14.84 -22.05 0.99
CA ARG A 496 14.62 -23.18 0.09
C ARG A 496 15.58 -24.35 0.40
N GLN A 497 16.86 -24.06 0.67
CA GLN A 497 17.85 -25.07 1.05
C GLN A 497 17.42 -25.82 2.32
N TYR A 498 16.98 -25.09 3.35
CA TYR A 498 16.48 -25.63 4.63
C TYR A 498 15.43 -26.74 4.41
N TYR A 499 14.41 -26.50 3.57
CA TYR A 499 13.40 -27.51 3.25
C TYR A 499 13.95 -28.64 2.36
N THR A 500 14.79 -28.33 1.36
CA THR A 500 15.32 -29.37 0.44
C THR A 500 16.37 -30.29 1.08
N GLU A 501 17.04 -29.85 2.14
CA GLU A 501 18.00 -30.66 2.92
C GLU A 501 17.34 -31.32 4.15
N GLY A 502 16.04 -31.13 4.34
CA GLY A 502 15.24 -31.81 5.36
C GLY A 502 15.54 -31.33 6.78
N PHE A 503 15.73 -30.02 7.00
CA PHE A 503 15.82 -29.47 8.35
C PHE A 503 14.47 -29.48 9.07
N TYR A 504 13.38 -29.18 8.35
CA TYR A 504 12.03 -29.39 8.87
C TYR A 504 11.71 -30.90 8.97
N PRO A 505 11.08 -31.40 10.05
CA PRO A 505 10.62 -30.64 11.22
C PRO A 505 11.65 -30.52 12.36
N SER A 506 12.74 -31.30 12.35
CA SER A 506 13.60 -31.51 13.53
C SER A 506 14.61 -30.39 13.88
N GLY A 507 14.74 -29.39 13.01
CA GLY A 507 15.76 -28.34 13.11
C GLY A 507 17.18 -28.81 12.78
N ALA A 508 17.33 -30.03 12.25
CA ALA A 508 18.59 -30.62 11.81
C ALA A 508 18.40 -31.37 10.47
N PRO A 509 19.39 -31.39 9.58
CA PRO A 509 19.24 -31.93 8.24
C PRO A 509 19.06 -33.45 8.25
N ASN A 510 17.89 -33.91 7.84
CA ASN A 510 17.52 -35.32 7.68
C ASN A 510 16.99 -35.56 6.27
N ALA A 511 17.80 -36.17 5.39
CA ALA A 511 17.49 -36.30 3.96
C ALA A 511 16.11 -36.92 3.59
N PRO A 512 15.53 -37.88 4.35
CA PRO A 512 14.16 -38.37 4.11
C PRO A 512 13.06 -37.34 4.33
N ASP A 513 13.30 -36.31 5.15
CA ASP A 513 12.36 -35.23 5.44
C ASP A 513 12.50 -34.07 4.43
N GLY A 514 13.46 -34.18 3.50
CA GLY A 514 13.71 -33.19 2.45
C GLY A 514 12.67 -33.23 1.34
N PHE A 515 12.06 -32.09 1.02
CA PHE A 515 11.03 -31.96 -0.02
C PHE A 515 11.24 -30.73 -0.92
N THR A 516 10.45 -30.64 -2.00
CA THR A 516 10.43 -29.44 -2.86
C THR A 516 9.36 -28.47 -2.33
N PRO A 517 9.74 -27.36 -1.68
CA PRO A 517 8.77 -26.37 -1.18
C PRO A 517 8.09 -25.62 -2.33
N SER A 518 6.90 -25.06 -2.08
CA SER A 518 6.28 -24.09 -2.98
C SER A 518 6.92 -22.71 -2.88
N GLY A 519 6.71 -21.88 -3.91
CA GLY A 519 7.02 -20.46 -3.86
C GLY A 519 6.21 -19.73 -2.77
N ALA A 520 4.96 -20.18 -2.53
CA ALA A 520 4.11 -19.71 -1.45
C ALA A 520 4.71 -20.02 -0.07
N LEU A 521 5.22 -21.24 0.17
CA LEU A 521 5.88 -21.62 1.42
C LEU A 521 7.13 -20.79 1.67
N ILE A 522 7.97 -20.59 0.66
CA ILE A 522 9.18 -19.74 0.79
C ILE A 522 8.77 -18.29 1.09
N LYS A 523 7.72 -17.76 0.44
CA LYS A 523 7.18 -16.42 0.72
C LYS A 523 6.62 -16.32 2.14
N ALA A 524 5.78 -17.27 2.57
CA ALA A 524 5.24 -17.33 3.92
C ALA A 524 6.34 -17.40 4.99
N THR A 525 7.36 -18.23 4.78
CA THR A 525 8.51 -18.38 5.71
C THR A 525 9.23 -17.06 5.93
N LEU A 526 9.55 -16.33 4.85
CA LEU A 526 10.25 -15.05 4.93
C LEU A 526 9.38 -13.95 5.55
N LEU A 527 8.07 -13.95 5.26
CA LEU A 527 7.14 -12.97 5.81
C LEU A 527 6.82 -13.22 7.28
N ASN A 528 6.75 -14.47 7.73
CA ASN A 528 6.60 -14.84 9.14
C ASN A 528 7.82 -14.40 9.99
N ALA A 529 9.00 -14.39 9.36
CA ALA A 529 10.28 -14.01 9.98
C ALA A 529 10.54 -12.50 10.05
N THR A 530 9.60 -11.65 9.66
CA THR A 530 9.79 -10.19 9.61
C THR A 530 9.75 -9.51 10.99
N VAL A 531 10.29 -8.30 11.09
CA VAL A 531 10.19 -7.45 12.29
C VAL A 531 9.84 -6.00 11.94
N ASP A 532 9.09 -5.37 12.83
CA ASP A 532 8.69 -3.95 12.83
C ASP A 532 9.86 -2.99 12.56
N MET A 533 9.62 -1.94 11.78
CA MET A 533 10.63 -0.94 11.41
C MET A 533 10.50 0.33 12.25
N ILE A 534 11.61 0.74 12.87
CA ILE A 534 11.60 1.90 13.76
C ILE A 534 11.31 3.19 12.98
N GLY A 535 10.29 3.90 13.43
CA GLY A 535 9.91 5.22 12.90
C GLY A 535 8.85 5.18 11.80
N VAL A 536 8.37 3.99 11.42
CA VAL A 536 7.12 3.83 10.68
C VAL A 536 5.97 3.64 11.69
N ALA A 537 4.75 4.01 11.31
CA ALA A 537 3.59 3.96 12.20
C ALA A 537 2.50 3.05 11.63
N GLY A 538 1.86 2.28 12.52
CA GLY A 538 0.76 1.40 12.16
C GLY A 538 1.19 0.02 11.65
N PHE A 539 2.34 -0.50 12.10
CA PHE A 539 2.79 -1.86 11.83
C PHE A 539 1.66 -2.89 12.07
N PRO A 540 1.38 -3.82 11.13
CA PRO A 540 1.90 -3.92 9.75
C PRO A 540 1.26 -2.88 8.80
N SER A 541 2.07 -1.99 8.22
CA SER A 541 1.60 -0.84 7.45
C SER A 541 1.88 -0.94 5.95
N ASN A 542 1.25 -0.08 5.15
CA ASN A 542 1.57 0.06 3.72
C ASN A 542 2.95 0.73 3.45
N GLN A 543 3.62 1.25 4.49
CA GLN A 543 4.94 1.88 4.36
C GLN A 543 6.10 0.92 4.66
N GLU A 544 5.85 -0.17 5.40
CA GLU A 544 6.86 -1.19 5.75
C GLU A 544 6.43 -2.63 5.42
N GLY A 545 5.21 -2.83 4.92
CA GLY A 545 4.65 -4.15 4.67
C GLY A 545 4.51 -4.96 5.96
N TRP A 546 5.10 -6.16 5.94
CA TRP A 546 5.29 -7.00 7.12
C TRP A 546 6.57 -6.68 7.89
N GLY A 547 7.39 -5.76 7.39
CA GLY A 547 8.61 -5.28 8.03
C GLY A 547 9.89 -5.84 7.40
N ARG A 548 11.00 -5.73 8.13
CA ARG A 548 12.31 -6.16 7.67
C ARG A 548 12.56 -7.62 7.99
N LEU A 549 13.14 -8.38 7.07
CA LEU A 549 13.49 -9.79 7.31
C LEU A 549 14.41 -9.97 8.54
N LEU A 550 14.15 -11.03 9.31
CA LEU A 550 14.99 -11.58 10.36
C LEU A 550 14.82 -13.12 10.38
N ALA A 551 15.44 -13.82 9.42
CA ALA A 551 15.13 -15.22 9.08
C ALA A 551 15.19 -16.22 10.26
N ASP A 552 16.04 -15.93 11.25
CA ASP A 552 16.21 -16.70 12.49
C ASP A 552 14.96 -16.71 13.39
N ASN A 553 14.00 -15.82 13.15
CA ASN A 553 12.71 -15.80 13.87
C ASN A 553 11.73 -16.93 13.47
N THR A 554 12.01 -17.69 12.41
CA THR A 554 11.07 -18.69 11.87
C THR A 554 11.75 -20.00 11.47
N LEU A 555 12.99 -19.96 10.98
CA LEU A 555 13.72 -21.19 10.68
C LEU A 555 14.21 -21.82 11.99
N HIS A 556 13.48 -22.83 12.46
CA HIS A 556 13.80 -23.60 13.66
C HIS A 556 15.10 -24.41 13.50
N PHE A 557 15.99 -24.37 14.48
CA PHE A 557 17.14 -25.25 14.61
C PHE A 557 17.10 -26.03 15.93
N THR A 558 17.73 -27.20 15.96
CA THR A 558 17.71 -28.08 17.14
C THR A 558 18.25 -27.40 18.40
N GLY A 559 17.36 -27.13 19.36
CA GLY A 559 17.68 -26.48 20.64
C GLY A 559 17.19 -25.04 20.76
N ASP A 560 16.54 -24.49 19.73
CA ASP A 560 15.82 -23.23 19.81
C ASP A 560 14.60 -23.34 20.74
N ALA A 561 14.12 -22.18 21.21
CA ALA A 561 12.95 -22.06 22.08
C ALA A 561 11.64 -21.76 21.31
N SER A 562 11.73 -21.71 19.98
CA SER A 562 10.59 -21.62 19.08
C SER A 562 10.69 -22.75 18.06
N ASP A 563 9.59 -23.45 17.87
CA ASP A 563 9.36 -24.47 16.87
C ASP A 563 8.75 -23.86 15.60
N LEU A 564 8.71 -24.67 14.56
CA LEU A 564 8.14 -24.36 13.25
C LEU A 564 7.16 -25.47 12.88
N LEU A 565 5.93 -25.10 12.53
CA LEU A 565 4.93 -26.00 11.91
C LEU A 565 4.57 -25.42 10.54
N ILE A 566 4.45 -26.29 9.52
CA ILE A 566 4.10 -25.87 8.16
C ILE A 566 3.07 -26.79 7.50
N GLU A 567 2.23 -26.20 6.64
CA GLU A 567 1.50 -26.89 5.58
C GLU A 567 1.92 -26.31 4.23
N ASP A 568 2.08 -27.16 3.21
CA ASP A 568 2.44 -26.76 1.84
C ASP A 568 1.56 -27.52 0.83
N VAL A 569 0.36 -26.98 0.60
CA VAL A 569 -0.69 -27.59 -0.21
C VAL A 569 -0.59 -27.07 -1.64
N ARG A 570 -0.42 -28.00 -2.60
CA ARG A 570 -0.41 -27.68 -4.04
C ARG A 570 -1.80 -27.38 -4.56
N ASN A 571 -1.91 -26.60 -5.63
CA ASN A 571 -3.20 -26.28 -6.27
C ASN A 571 -3.99 -27.55 -6.64
N ALA A 572 -3.32 -28.61 -7.10
CA ALA A 572 -3.95 -29.89 -7.41
C ALA A 572 -4.66 -30.58 -6.21
N ASP A 573 -4.20 -30.30 -4.99
CA ASP A 573 -4.75 -30.81 -3.73
C ASP A 573 -5.38 -29.67 -2.88
N GLY A 574 -5.73 -28.56 -3.54
CA GLY A 574 -6.22 -27.33 -2.94
C GLY A 574 -7.68 -27.39 -2.47
N LEU A 575 -8.20 -26.24 -2.04
CA LEU A 575 -9.58 -26.04 -1.62
C LEU A 575 -10.46 -25.57 -2.79
N THR A 576 -11.76 -25.89 -2.76
CA THR A 576 -12.81 -25.23 -3.55
C THR A 576 -13.67 -24.31 -2.67
N THR A 577 -14.50 -23.46 -3.29
CA THR A 577 -15.36 -22.48 -2.60
C THR A 577 -16.20 -23.13 -1.49
N GLY A 578 -16.14 -22.53 -0.31
CA GLY A 578 -16.79 -22.98 0.91
C GLY A 578 -15.91 -23.89 1.78
N GLU A 579 -15.00 -24.68 1.21
CA GLU A 579 -14.20 -25.63 1.99
C GLU A 579 -13.30 -24.95 3.02
N SER A 580 -12.97 -25.67 4.09
CA SER A 580 -11.96 -25.23 5.05
C SER A 580 -11.06 -26.39 5.48
N ARG A 581 -9.80 -26.08 5.81
CA ARG A 581 -8.88 -26.97 6.52
C ARG A 581 -8.52 -26.36 7.85
N SER A 582 -8.39 -27.22 8.86
CA SER A 582 -8.03 -26.82 10.22
C SER A 582 -6.81 -27.61 10.68
N ALA A 583 -5.86 -26.93 11.30
CA ALA A 583 -4.69 -27.50 11.95
C ALA A 583 -4.76 -27.25 13.46
N GLY A 584 -4.47 -28.26 14.27
CA GLY A 584 -4.36 -28.15 15.72
C GLY A 584 -2.91 -27.85 16.14
N LEU A 585 -2.73 -26.99 17.13
CA LEU A 585 -1.42 -26.75 17.74
C LEU A 585 -1.53 -26.44 19.22
N THR A 586 -0.67 -27.06 20.03
CA THR A 586 -0.57 -26.78 21.46
C THR A 586 0.51 -25.74 21.68
N VAL A 587 0.17 -24.59 22.27
CA VAL A 587 1.16 -23.61 22.75
C VAL A 587 1.67 -24.07 24.12
N LEU A 588 2.98 -24.34 24.21
CA LEU A 588 3.63 -24.84 25.41
C LEU A 588 3.92 -23.71 26.41
N SER A 589 4.33 -22.53 25.93
CA SER A 589 4.46 -21.33 26.76
C SER A 589 4.22 -20.03 25.99
N GLY A 590 3.84 -18.98 26.72
CA GLY A 590 3.80 -17.60 26.22
C GLY A 590 5.16 -16.90 26.19
N GLY A 591 6.27 -17.66 26.21
CA GLY A 591 7.64 -17.13 26.20
C GLY A 591 8.13 -16.68 24.83
N ALA A 592 7.59 -17.29 23.77
CA ALA A 592 7.78 -16.89 22.38
C ALA A 592 6.47 -16.34 21.79
N PRO A 593 6.50 -15.38 20.86
CA PRO A 593 5.31 -14.91 20.17
C PRO A 593 4.80 -16.01 19.22
N LEU A 594 3.48 -16.24 19.21
CA LEU A 594 2.84 -17.07 18.19
C LEU A 594 2.64 -16.21 16.94
N ARG A 595 3.17 -16.64 15.80
CA ARG A 595 2.89 -16.04 14.48
C ARG A 595 2.40 -17.11 13.52
N VAL A 596 1.42 -16.72 12.71
CA VAL A 596 0.84 -17.52 11.64
C VAL A 596 0.88 -16.67 10.36
N THR A 597 1.33 -17.25 9.26
CA THR A 597 1.35 -16.63 7.95
C THR A 597 0.77 -17.58 6.91
N LEU A 598 -0.35 -17.19 6.31
CA LEU A 598 -0.99 -17.83 5.16
C LEU A 598 -0.57 -17.11 3.88
N VAL A 599 -0.15 -17.84 2.86
CA VAL A 599 0.13 -17.32 1.50
C VAL A 599 -0.40 -18.28 0.47
N TRP A 600 -0.99 -17.77 -0.61
CA TRP A 600 -1.33 -18.58 -1.77
C TRP A 600 -0.84 -17.96 -3.07
N THR A 601 -0.56 -18.83 -4.03
CA THR A 601 -0.28 -18.46 -5.42
C THR A 601 -1.62 -18.34 -6.14
N ASP A 602 -2.15 -17.12 -6.16
CA ASP A 602 -3.48 -16.80 -6.69
C ASP A 602 -3.47 -16.78 -8.24
N PRO A 603 -4.43 -17.40 -8.94
CA PRO A 603 -4.46 -17.38 -10.41
C PRO A 603 -4.41 -15.96 -11.01
N PRO A 604 -3.84 -15.79 -12.22
CA PRO A 604 -3.64 -14.49 -12.84
C PRO A 604 -4.97 -13.74 -13.07
N ALA A 605 -5.06 -12.52 -12.55
CA ALA A 605 -6.20 -11.62 -12.78
C ALA A 605 -6.23 -11.10 -14.23
N LEU A 606 -7.36 -10.50 -14.65
CA LEU A 606 -7.42 -9.69 -15.87
C LEU A 606 -6.48 -8.48 -15.75
N ALA A 607 -5.75 -8.15 -16.82
CA ALA A 607 -4.90 -6.96 -16.84
C ALA A 607 -5.79 -5.69 -16.81
N GLY A 608 -5.51 -4.77 -15.90
CA GLY A 608 -6.35 -3.58 -15.66
C GLY A 608 -7.55 -3.80 -14.73
N ALA A 609 -7.68 -4.96 -14.08
CA ALA A 609 -8.75 -5.19 -13.09
C ALA A 609 -8.66 -4.24 -11.89
N ASP A 610 -9.81 -3.71 -11.45
CA ASP A 610 -9.93 -2.82 -10.27
C ASP A 610 -9.59 -3.52 -8.95
N VAL A 611 -9.82 -4.83 -8.87
CA VAL A 611 -9.34 -5.73 -7.81
C VAL A 611 -8.61 -6.89 -8.48
N ALA A 612 -7.35 -7.12 -8.12
CA ALA A 612 -6.58 -8.18 -8.73
C ALA A 612 -6.83 -9.56 -8.11
N LEU A 613 -7.30 -9.66 -6.87
CA LEU A 613 -7.52 -10.94 -6.20
C LEU A 613 -8.56 -11.78 -6.98
N VAL A 614 -8.27 -13.06 -7.22
CA VAL A 614 -9.18 -13.97 -7.96
C VAL A 614 -9.77 -15.03 -7.03
N ASN A 615 -8.92 -15.75 -6.30
CA ASN A 615 -9.30 -16.68 -5.25
C ASN A 615 -9.04 -16.03 -3.89
N ASN A 616 -10.04 -16.00 -3.01
CA ASN A 616 -9.95 -15.50 -1.65
C ASN A 616 -9.92 -16.66 -0.64
N LEU A 617 -8.87 -16.69 0.20
CA LEU A 617 -8.72 -17.60 1.33
C LEU A 617 -8.56 -16.80 2.62
N ASP A 618 -9.43 -17.03 3.61
CA ASP A 618 -9.36 -16.33 4.89
C ASP A 618 -8.55 -17.16 5.91
N LEU A 619 -7.72 -16.50 6.71
CA LEU A 619 -7.03 -17.05 7.89
C LEU A 619 -7.82 -16.75 9.16
N GLU A 620 -8.06 -17.77 9.97
CA GLU A 620 -8.62 -17.65 11.32
C GLU A 620 -7.74 -18.41 12.33
N LEU A 621 -7.29 -17.73 13.38
CA LEU A 621 -6.56 -18.32 14.51
C LEU A 621 -7.46 -18.26 15.76
N VAL A 622 -7.58 -19.37 16.49
CA VAL A 622 -8.48 -19.52 17.64
C VAL A 622 -7.69 -19.84 18.91
N ASP A 623 -7.95 -19.10 19.98
CA ASP A 623 -7.28 -19.31 21.27
C ASP A 623 -8.01 -20.31 22.20
N PRO A 624 -7.37 -20.76 23.30
CA PRO A 624 -7.98 -21.69 24.26
C PRO A 624 -9.24 -21.16 24.98
N ALA A 625 -9.60 -19.88 24.80
CA ALA A 625 -10.82 -19.26 25.30
C ALA A 625 -11.88 -19.06 24.20
N GLY A 626 -11.65 -19.58 22.99
CA GLY A 626 -12.54 -19.48 21.84
C GLY A 626 -12.53 -18.11 21.17
N GLN A 627 -11.51 -17.27 21.39
CA GLN A 627 -11.39 -15.97 20.72
C GLN A 627 -10.78 -16.13 19.33
N VAL A 628 -11.36 -15.45 18.34
CA VAL A 628 -10.96 -15.52 16.93
C VAL A 628 -10.13 -14.30 16.53
N TYR A 629 -8.95 -14.55 15.99
CA TYR A 629 -8.06 -13.59 15.36
C TYR A 629 -8.08 -13.82 13.86
N ARG A 630 -8.64 -12.87 13.12
CA ARG A 630 -8.73 -12.92 11.65
C ARG A 630 -7.42 -12.41 11.04
N GLY A 631 -7.04 -12.96 9.90
CA GLY A 631 -5.87 -12.52 9.16
C GLY A 631 -5.91 -11.03 8.86
N ASN A 632 -4.76 -10.38 8.96
CA ASN A 632 -4.56 -8.96 8.69
C ASN A 632 -5.33 -7.98 9.61
N VAL A 633 -6.07 -8.45 10.62
CA VAL A 633 -6.73 -7.61 11.63
C VAL A 633 -5.77 -7.31 12.79
N PHE A 634 -5.09 -6.17 12.70
CA PHE A 634 -4.04 -5.74 13.64
C PHE A 634 -4.35 -4.43 14.36
N SER A 635 -3.83 -4.30 15.58
CA SER A 635 -3.66 -3.02 16.27
C SER A 635 -2.29 -2.96 16.95
N ALA A 636 -1.53 -1.91 16.67
CA ALA A 636 -0.20 -1.66 17.24
C ALA A 636 0.76 -2.88 17.16
N GLY A 637 0.78 -3.58 16.02
CA GLY A 637 1.67 -4.71 15.77
C GLY A 637 1.27 -6.06 16.34
N ALA A 638 0.11 -6.16 17.01
CA ALA A 638 -0.47 -7.43 17.46
C ALA A 638 -1.85 -7.65 16.82
N SER A 639 -2.22 -8.91 16.59
CA SER A 639 -3.57 -9.25 16.16
C SER A 639 -4.59 -8.94 17.25
N ILE A 640 -5.77 -8.50 16.84
CA ILE A 640 -6.92 -8.26 17.71
C ILE A 640 -8.08 -9.15 17.29
N THR A 641 -9.02 -9.35 18.21
CA THR A 641 -10.23 -10.15 17.98
C THR A 641 -11.29 -9.35 17.23
N GLY A 642 -12.09 -10.04 16.41
CA GLY A 642 -13.13 -9.42 15.58
C GLY A 642 -12.56 -8.79 14.30
N GLY A 643 -13.18 -7.72 13.82
CA GLY A 643 -12.90 -7.15 12.49
C GLY A 643 -13.56 -7.96 11.36
N ALA A 644 -13.24 -7.61 10.11
CA ALA A 644 -13.66 -8.35 8.92
C ALA A 644 -12.47 -9.15 8.34
N PRO A 645 -12.71 -10.27 7.63
CA PRO A 645 -11.68 -10.94 6.82
C PRO A 645 -11.05 -9.99 5.79
N ASP A 646 -9.82 -10.28 5.36
CA ASP A 646 -9.20 -9.58 4.24
C ASP A 646 -9.80 -10.11 2.93
N ALA A 647 -10.19 -9.21 2.03
CA ALA A 647 -10.79 -9.57 0.74
C ALA A 647 -9.93 -9.09 -0.45
N LEU A 648 -8.66 -8.72 -0.18
CA LEU A 648 -7.75 -8.12 -1.16
C LEU A 648 -6.41 -8.85 -1.23
N ASN A 649 -5.84 -9.29 -0.10
CA ASN A 649 -4.45 -9.75 -0.02
C ASN A 649 -4.32 -11.27 -0.12
N ASN A 650 -3.52 -11.78 -1.07
CA ASN A 650 -3.10 -13.19 -1.11
C ASN A 650 -2.02 -13.57 -0.07
N VAL A 651 -1.99 -12.81 1.03
CA VAL A 651 -1.08 -12.93 2.17
C VAL A 651 -1.84 -12.48 3.40
N GLU A 652 -2.08 -13.40 4.33
CA GLU A 652 -2.69 -13.11 5.61
C GLU A 652 -1.76 -13.49 6.78
N GLN A 653 -1.69 -12.63 7.80
CA GLN A 653 -0.99 -12.95 9.05
C GLN A 653 -1.88 -12.79 10.28
N ALA A 654 -1.60 -13.61 11.29
CA ALA A 654 -1.97 -13.37 12.68
C ALA A 654 -0.71 -13.41 13.55
N ALA A 655 -0.60 -12.55 14.56
CA ALA A 655 0.50 -12.56 15.52
C ALA A 655 0.07 -12.19 16.94
N VAL A 656 0.32 -13.08 17.89
CA VAL A 656 0.02 -12.92 19.32
C VAL A 656 1.34 -12.86 20.09
N ALA A 657 1.66 -11.68 20.63
CA ALA A 657 2.98 -11.41 21.23
C ALA A 657 3.30 -12.21 22.49
N ALA A 658 2.27 -12.68 23.21
CA ALA A 658 2.38 -13.51 24.40
C ALA A 658 1.18 -14.48 24.43
N PRO A 659 1.22 -15.58 23.66
CA PRO A 659 0.10 -16.50 23.54
C PRO A 659 -0.18 -17.21 24.87
N THR A 660 -1.45 -17.49 25.14
CA THR A 660 -1.87 -18.31 26.27
C THR A 660 -1.49 -19.78 26.03
N PRO A 661 -0.85 -20.47 27.00
CA PRO A 661 -0.58 -21.90 26.87
C PRO A 661 -1.87 -22.72 26.83
N GLY A 662 -1.92 -23.74 25.99
CA GLY A 662 -3.10 -24.58 25.74
C GLY A 662 -3.30 -24.88 24.26
N GLU A 663 -4.46 -25.47 23.93
CA GLU A 663 -4.81 -25.80 22.54
C GLU A 663 -5.28 -24.56 21.77
N TRP A 664 -4.67 -24.34 20.62
CA TRP A 664 -5.08 -23.38 19.60
C TRP A 664 -5.45 -24.13 18.33
N SER A 665 -6.25 -23.48 17.47
CA SER A 665 -6.48 -23.98 16.11
C SER A 665 -6.26 -22.89 15.08
N VAL A 666 -5.76 -23.30 13.92
CA VAL A 666 -5.64 -22.45 12.73
C VAL A 666 -6.56 -23.01 11.67
N ARG A 667 -7.45 -22.18 11.12
CA ARG A 667 -8.35 -22.54 10.03
C ARG A 667 -8.05 -21.68 8.80
N VAL A 668 -7.99 -22.33 7.65
CA VAL A 668 -7.91 -21.71 6.32
C VAL A 668 -9.24 -21.98 5.63
N ARG A 669 -9.98 -20.94 5.28
CA ARG A 669 -11.33 -21.03 4.69
C ARG A 669 -11.34 -20.48 3.26
N ALA A 670 -11.78 -21.28 2.30
CA ALA A 670 -11.92 -20.90 0.90
C ALA A 670 -13.20 -20.09 0.66
N THR A 671 -13.21 -18.85 1.15
CA THR A 671 -14.38 -17.96 1.05
C THR A 671 -14.80 -17.67 -0.40
N GLY A 672 -13.88 -17.72 -1.38
CA GLY A 672 -14.25 -17.76 -2.80
C GLY A 672 -13.12 -18.23 -3.70
N VAL A 673 -13.21 -19.45 -4.23
CA VAL A 673 -12.29 -20.00 -5.24
C VAL A 673 -13.00 -19.99 -6.59
N ASN A 674 -12.71 -18.95 -7.37
CA ASN A 674 -13.33 -18.66 -8.66
C ASN A 674 -12.63 -19.38 -9.83
N VAL A 675 -11.37 -19.79 -9.65
CA VAL A 675 -10.58 -20.49 -10.68
C VAL A 675 -9.85 -21.68 -10.09
N GLY A 676 -10.18 -22.88 -10.58
CA GLY A 676 -9.48 -24.13 -10.26
C GLY A 676 -9.73 -24.63 -8.83
N LEU A 677 -8.70 -25.24 -8.26
CA LEU A 677 -8.56 -25.52 -6.83
C LEU A 677 -7.40 -24.65 -6.32
N GLN A 678 -7.56 -24.05 -5.13
CA GLN A 678 -6.54 -23.15 -4.58
C GLN A 678 -5.72 -23.86 -3.50
N GLY A 679 -4.45 -24.09 -3.79
CA GLY A 679 -3.44 -24.50 -2.82
C GLY A 679 -2.94 -23.31 -2.01
N TYR A 680 -2.32 -23.57 -0.87
CA TYR A 680 -1.79 -22.56 0.03
C TYR A 680 -0.59 -23.09 0.79
N ALA A 681 0.22 -22.18 1.32
CA ALA A 681 1.21 -22.49 2.33
C ALA A 681 0.87 -21.77 3.64
N LEU A 682 0.94 -22.51 4.73
CA LEU A 682 0.75 -22.03 6.09
C LEU A 682 2.07 -22.20 6.85
N VAL A 683 2.54 -21.14 7.50
CA VAL A 683 3.74 -21.16 8.35
C VAL A 683 3.35 -20.68 9.74
N VAL A 684 3.65 -21.48 10.76
CA VAL A 684 3.43 -21.14 12.16
C VAL A 684 4.75 -21.22 12.93
N SER A 685 5.03 -20.22 13.77
CA SER A 685 6.16 -20.24 14.70
C SER A 685 5.74 -19.81 16.10
N GLY A 686 6.33 -20.44 17.12
CA GLY A 686 6.10 -20.19 18.55
C GLY A 686 6.72 -21.33 19.38
N ASP A 687 6.49 -21.39 20.68
CA ASP A 687 6.87 -22.54 21.54
C ASP A 687 5.74 -23.59 21.47
N LEU A 688 5.87 -24.61 20.62
CA LEU A 688 4.74 -25.38 20.06
C LEU A 688 4.93 -26.90 20.05
N GLU A 689 3.82 -27.62 20.21
CA GLU A 689 3.69 -29.04 19.82
C GLU A 689 2.54 -29.19 18.82
N SER A 690 2.69 -30.09 17.84
CA SER A 690 1.61 -30.41 16.88
C SER A 690 0.47 -31.12 17.60
N ALA A 691 -0.76 -30.60 17.51
CA ALA A 691 -1.95 -31.21 18.08
C ALA A 691 -2.84 -31.85 17.00
N PRO A 692 -3.72 -32.80 17.36
CA PRO A 692 -4.74 -33.31 16.43
C PRO A 692 -5.57 -32.18 15.84
N ALA A 693 -5.78 -32.19 14.52
CA ALA A 693 -6.64 -31.23 13.84
C ALA A 693 -8.09 -31.30 14.38
N PRO A 694 -8.68 -30.18 14.84
CA PRO A 694 -10.05 -30.20 15.33
C PRO A 694 -11.06 -30.31 14.18
N LEU A 695 -12.24 -30.79 14.51
CA LEU A 695 -13.41 -30.77 13.63
C LEU A 695 -13.75 -29.33 13.24
N SER A 696 -14.09 -29.14 11.97
CA SER A 696 -14.58 -27.87 11.45
C SER A 696 -15.92 -28.05 10.73
N VAL A 697 -16.75 -27.02 10.85
CA VAL A 697 -18.04 -26.91 10.15
C VAL A 697 -17.87 -25.91 9.01
N VAL A 698 -18.50 -26.22 7.89
CA VAL A 698 -18.64 -25.35 6.71
C VAL A 698 -20.12 -25.21 6.42
N LEU A 699 -20.63 -23.98 6.44
CA LEU A 699 -21.96 -23.63 5.96
C LEU A 699 -21.83 -23.01 4.57
N SER A 700 -22.64 -23.47 3.61
CA SER A 700 -22.68 -22.91 2.26
C SER A 700 -22.97 -21.41 2.30
N ALA A 701 -22.18 -20.62 1.56
CA ALA A 701 -22.41 -19.18 1.44
C ALA A 701 -23.82 -18.89 0.91
N LEU A 702 -24.51 -17.93 1.54
CA LEU A 702 -25.71 -17.33 0.97
C LEU A 702 -25.30 -16.29 -0.09
N PRO A 703 -26.06 -16.12 -1.19
CA PRO A 703 -25.84 -15.00 -2.10
C PRO A 703 -26.10 -13.67 -1.34
N PRO A 704 -25.44 -12.55 -1.72
CA PRO A 704 -25.66 -11.26 -1.06
C PRO A 704 -27.11 -10.77 -1.14
N ALA A 705 -27.80 -11.18 -2.21
CA ALA A 705 -29.21 -10.97 -2.45
C ALA A 705 -29.92 -12.32 -2.67
N LEU A 706 -31.06 -12.54 -2.00
CA LEU A 706 -32.01 -13.62 -2.26
C LEU A 706 -33.25 -13.08 -2.97
N ALA A 707 -33.85 -13.86 -3.85
CA ALA A 707 -35.17 -13.52 -4.40
C ALA A 707 -36.26 -13.78 -3.33
N PRO A 708 -37.32 -12.95 -3.24
CA PRO A 708 -38.46 -13.21 -2.38
C PRO A 708 -39.21 -14.48 -2.82
N GLY A 709 -39.74 -15.22 -1.84
CA GLY A 709 -40.43 -16.50 -2.07
C GLY A 709 -39.82 -17.63 -1.23
N CYS A 710 -39.63 -18.80 -1.84
CA CYS A 710 -39.15 -19.99 -1.13
C CYS A 710 -37.69 -19.84 -0.68
N GLY A 711 -37.44 -20.05 0.61
CA GLY A 711 -36.08 -20.02 1.16
C GLY A 711 -35.18 -21.08 0.51
N PRO A 712 -33.92 -20.73 0.21
CA PRO A 712 -32.98 -21.68 -0.38
C PRO A 712 -32.66 -22.83 0.59
N THR A 713 -32.19 -23.96 0.06
CA THR A 713 -31.50 -24.96 0.88
C THR A 713 -30.05 -24.51 1.12
N VAL A 714 -29.66 -24.46 2.39
CA VAL A 714 -28.25 -24.33 2.78
C VAL A 714 -27.66 -25.73 3.04
N SER A 715 -26.43 -25.95 2.60
CA SER A 715 -25.68 -27.18 2.84
C SER A 715 -24.67 -26.97 3.96
N VAL A 716 -24.53 -27.98 4.82
CA VAL A 716 -23.50 -28.03 5.87
C VAL A 716 -22.60 -29.23 5.62
N THR A 717 -21.30 -28.97 5.52
CA THR A 717 -20.25 -30.00 5.44
C THR A 717 -19.47 -30.00 6.75
N VAL A 718 -19.22 -31.19 7.29
CA VAL A 718 -18.37 -31.40 8.46
C VAL A 718 -17.04 -31.98 8.01
N ASN A 719 -15.94 -31.34 8.39
CA ASN A 719 -14.59 -31.84 8.20
C ASN A 719 -14.08 -32.34 9.55
N GLU A 720 -14.01 -33.66 9.73
CA GLU A 720 -13.72 -34.30 11.03
C GLU A 720 -12.31 -34.04 11.59
N GLY A 721 -11.34 -33.67 10.74
CA GLY A 721 -9.95 -33.49 11.17
C GLY A 721 -9.32 -34.80 11.64
N ASP A 722 -8.71 -34.79 12.82
CA ASP A 722 -8.16 -35.96 13.52
C ASP A 722 -9.09 -36.48 14.65
N GLU A 723 -10.30 -35.93 14.77
CA GLU A 723 -11.32 -36.39 15.72
C GLU A 723 -12.55 -36.98 15.00
N ALA A 724 -13.60 -37.35 15.74
CA ALA A 724 -14.86 -37.81 15.15
C ALA A 724 -16.00 -36.83 15.44
N LEU A 725 -16.97 -36.74 14.53
CA LEU A 725 -18.24 -36.06 14.73
C LEU A 725 -19.07 -36.80 15.80
N VAL A 726 -19.51 -36.08 16.83
CA VAL A 726 -20.50 -36.59 17.78
C VAL A 726 -21.82 -36.82 17.04
N PRO A 727 -22.39 -38.04 17.04
CA PRO A 727 -23.57 -38.37 16.25
C PRO A 727 -24.77 -37.46 16.55
N SER A 728 -25.44 -37.00 15.50
CA SER A 728 -26.61 -36.10 15.58
C SER A 728 -26.35 -34.78 16.33
N SER A 729 -25.11 -34.28 16.35
CA SER A 729 -24.76 -32.95 16.92
C SER A 729 -24.94 -31.78 15.96
N VAL A 730 -25.02 -32.02 14.64
CA VAL A 730 -25.14 -30.96 13.63
C VAL A 730 -26.47 -30.19 13.79
N ARG A 731 -26.40 -28.86 13.77
CA ARG A 731 -27.53 -27.93 13.87
C ARG A 731 -27.37 -26.78 12.88
N VAL A 732 -28.50 -26.26 12.41
CA VAL A 732 -28.59 -25.04 11.60
C VAL A 732 -29.60 -24.11 12.27
N TYR A 733 -29.25 -22.83 12.35
CA TYR A 733 -30.01 -21.79 13.03
C TYR A 733 -30.28 -20.63 12.07
N TYR A 734 -31.50 -20.12 12.08
CA TYR A 734 -32.01 -19.10 11.15
C TYR A 734 -32.80 -18.00 11.88
N ARG A 735 -32.75 -16.78 11.34
CA ARG A 735 -33.79 -15.75 11.55
C ARG A 735 -33.95 -14.87 10.31
N ALA A 736 -35.17 -14.40 10.08
CA ALA A 736 -35.45 -13.18 9.36
C ALA A 736 -35.69 -12.08 10.41
N GLU A 737 -35.13 -10.89 10.20
CA GLU A 737 -35.22 -9.73 11.09
C GLU A 737 -34.64 -9.89 12.52
N PRO A 738 -34.53 -8.80 13.32
CA PRO A 738 -33.98 -8.85 14.69
C PRO A 738 -34.82 -9.65 15.72
N GLY A 739 -34.76 -10.98 15.65
CA GLY A 739 -35.39 -11.91 16.58
C GLY A 739 -34.41 -12.93 17.22
N PRO A 740 -34.91 -13.84 18.08
CA PRO A 740 -34.15 -15.03 18.50
C PRO A 740 -34.01 -16.02 17.34
N PHE A 741 -32.87 -16.71 17.25
CA PHE A 741 -32.67 -17.76 16.25
C PHE A 741 -33.60 -18.96 16.46
N THR A 742 -34.10 -19.51 15.35
CA THR A 742 -34.89 -20.73 15.29
C THR A 742 -34.03 -21.87 14.73
N GLU A 743 -34.09 -23.05 15.36
CA GLU A 743 -33.40 -24.26 14.88
C GLU A 743 -34.15 -24.88 13.71
N LEU A 744 -33.47 -25.10 12.58
CA LEU A 744 -34.04 -25.71 11.38
C LEU A 744 -33.95 -27.24 11.42
N ALA A 745 -34.86 -27.90 10.71
CA ALA A 745 -34.76 -29.34 10.49
C ALA A 745 -33.59 -29.66 9.55
N VAL A 746 -32.64 -30.46 10.03
CA VAL A 746 -31.44 -30.85 9.29
C VAL A 746 -31.61 -32.26 8.71
N LEU A 747 -31.51 -32.39 7.39
CA LEU A 747 -31.48 -33.66 6.67
C LEU A 747 -30.02 -34.10 6.43
N GLN A 748 -29.66 -35.31 6.82
CA GLN A 748 -28.36 -35.89 6.48
C GLN A 748 -28.40 -36.49 5.06
N VAL A 749 -27.67 -35.89 4.12
CA VAL A 749 -27.62 -36.31 2.70
C VAL A 749 -26.36 -37.10 2.35
N GLY A 750 -25.30 -36.99 3.16
CA GLY A 750 -24.05 -37.75 3.06
C GLY A 750 -23.49 -38.14 4.42
N ALA A 751 -22.37 -38.86 4.45
CA ALA A 751 -21.75 -39.29 5.71
C ALA A 751 -21.39 -38.10 6.62
N LEU A 752 -20.90 -37.01 6.03
CA LEU A 752 -20.53 -35.76 6.69
C LEU A 752 -21.16 -34.52 6.00
N SER A 753 -22.26 -34.74 5.27
CA SER A 753 -22.95 -33.70 4.49
C SER A 753 -24.42 -33.66 4.86
N PHE A 754 -24.91 -32.45 5.10
CA PHE A 754 -26.23 -32.18 5.65
C PHE A 754 -26.87 -31.01 4.88
N GLU A 755 -28.19 -30.92 4.90
CA GLU A 755 -28.96 -29.86 4.26
C GLU A 755 -30.05 -29.35 5.22
N ALA A 756 -30.33 -28.06 5.17
CA ALA A 756 -31.47 -27.44 5.83
C ALA A 756 -32.12 -26.43 4.88
N THR A 757 -33.43 -26.53 4.70
CA THR A 757 -34.19 -25.57 3.87
C THR A 757 -34.60 -24.38 4.73
N LEU A 758 -34.27 -23.17 4.29
CA LEU A 758 -34.73 -21.96 4.95
C LEU A 758 -36.26 -21.82 4.79
N PRO A 759 -36.99 -21.25 5.76
CA PRO A 759 -38.39 -20.86 5.58
C PRO A 759 -38.56 -19.91 4.38
N ALA A 760 -39.81 -19.71 3.94
CA ALA A 760 -40.09 -18.66 2.96
C ALA A 760 -39.62 -17.28 3.46
N VAL A 761 -39.10 -16.46 2.54
CA VAL A 761 -38.44 -15.18 2.81
C VAL A 761 -39.16 -14.05 2.07
N LEU A 762 -39.38 -12.93 2.76
CA LEU A 762 -40.17 -11.79 2.29
C LEU A 762 -39.25 -10.65 1.81
N CYS A 763 -39.74 -9.76 0.94
CA CYS A 763 -38.98 -8.56 0.53
C CYS A 763 -38.49 -7.76 1.75
N ASP A 764 -37.28 -7.20 1.64
CA ASP A 764 -36.57 -6.46 2.69
C ASP A 764 -36.14 -7.28 3.93
N ASP A 765 -36.47 -8.58 4.03
CA ASP A 765 -35.94 -9.45 5.07
C ASP A 765 -34.40 -9.43 5.04
N THR A 766 -33.81 -9.24 6.23
CA THR A 766 -32.40 -9.58 6.47
C THR A 766 -32.34 -11.00 7.03
N ILE A 767 -31.89 -11.93 6.20
CA ILE A 767 -31.75 -13.34 6.51
C ILE A 767 -30.40 -13.58 7.18
N GLU A 768 -30.41 -14.19 8.36
CA GLU A 768 -29.22 -14.53 9.12
C GLU A 768 -29.16 -16.02 9.45
N VAL A 769 -28.05 -16.68 9.12
CA VAL A 769 -27.88 -18.14 9.28
C VAL A 769 -26.51 -18.49 9.86
N TYR A 770 -26.47 -19.50 10.75
CA TYR A 770 -25.23 -20.17 11.16
C TYR A 770 -25.45 -21.66 11.40
N ALA A 771 -24.36 -22.44 11.41
CA ALA A 771 -24.39 -23.87 11.71
C ALA A 771 -23.40 -24.23 12.83
N THR A 772 -23.68 -25.32 13.55
CA THR A 772 -22.79 -25.87 14.59
C THR A 772 -22.73 -27.39 14.54
N ALA A 773 -21.62 -27.99 14.97
CA ALA A 773 -21.47 -29.43 15.18
C ALA A 773 -20.51 -29.69 16.36
N GLU A 774 -20.58 -30.86 16.99
CA GLU A 774 -19.73 -31.20 18.14
C GLU A 774 -18.71 -32.28 17.76
N GLY A 775 -17.43 -32.03 18.02
CA GLY A 775 -16.33 -32.98 17.91
C GLY A 775 -16.07 -33.73 19.23
N THR A 776 -15.64 -34.98 19.15
CA THR A 776 -15.37 -35.85 20.33
C THR A 776 -14.25 -35.36 21.28
N LEU A 777 -13.41 -34.43 20.86
CA LEU A 777 -12.25 -33.88 21.57
C LEU A 777 -12.35 -32.36 21.75
N SER A 778 -12.67 -31.61 20.69
CA SER A 778 -12.64 -30.13 20.70
C SER A 778 -13.90 -29.45 21.25
N GLY A 779 -15.04 -30.15 21.26
CA GLY A 779 -16.34 -29.59 21.64
C GLY A 779 -17.09 -29.01 20.44
N ILE A 780 -17.81 -27.91 20.62
CA ILE A 780 -18.69 -27.35 19.58
C ILE A 780 -17.90 -26.45 18.63
N ALA A 781 -17.84 -26.81 17.36
CA ALA A 781 -17.39 -25.99 16.25
C ALA A 781 -18.59 -25.30 15.55
N ALA A 782 -18.34 -24.15 14.93
CA ALA A 782 -19.37 -23.35 14.25
C ALA A 782 -18.91 -22.75 12.91
N ASP A 783 -19.88 -22.41 12.07
CA ASP A 783 -19.67 -21.53 10.91
C ASP A 783 -20.82 -20.51 10.78
N PRO A 784 -20.55 -19.19 10.79
CA PRO A 784 -19.24 -18.56 11.06
C PRO A 784 -18.68 -18.89 12.45
N LEU A 785 -17.37 -18.74 12.62
CA LEU A 785 -16.67 -19.22 13.82
C LEU A 785 -17.16 -18.55 15.12
N ASP A 786 -17.46 -17.25 15.05
CA ASP A 786 -17.93 -16.45 16.17
C ASP A 786 -19.45 -16.61 16.45
N ALA A 787 -20.14 -17.57 15.83
CA ALA A 787 -21.58 -17.76 16.00
C ALA A 787 -21.97 -18.08 17.46
N PRO A 788 -23.09 -17.54 17.97
CA PRO A 788 -24.13 -16.77 17.28
C PRO A 788 -23.86 -15.25 17.19
N SER A 789 -22.65 -14.78 17.50
CA SER A 789 -22.30 -13.35 17.42
C SER A 789 -21.87 -12.88 16.02
N ALA A 790 -21.45 -13.81 15.16
CA ALA A 790 -21.38 -13.63 13.71
C ALA A 790 -22.20 -14.71 12.99
N VAL A 791 -22.72 -14.35 11.82
CA VAL A 791 -23.65 -15.16 11.01
C VAL A 791 -23.45 -14.84 9.53
N LEU A 792 -23.86 -15.73 8.64
CA LEU A 792 -24.01 -15.40 7.22
C LEU A 792 -25.26 -14.53 7.06
N VAL A 793 -25.14 -13.43 6.32
CA VAL A 793 -26.22 -12.45 6.11
C VAL A 793 -26.57 -12.39 4.62
N SER A 794 -27.86 -12.30 4.31
CA SER A 794 -28.38 -12.04 2.96
C SER A 794 -29.58 -11.10 3.03
N LEU A 795 -29.75 -10.22 2.03
CA LEU A 795 -30.90 -9.32 1.89
C LEU A 795 -31.87 -9.87 0.83
N VAL A 796 -33.18 -9.77 1.04
CA VAL A 796 -34.16 -10.22 0.04
C VAL A 796 -34.58 -9.09 -0.90
N THR A 797 -34.41 -9.27 -2.22
CA THR A 797 -34.72 -8.28 -3.28
C THR A 797 -35.04 -8.94 -4.63
N GLY A 798 -35.83 -8.27 -5.48
CA GLY A 798 -36.38 -8.83 -6.74
C GLY A 798 -35.46 -8.78 -7.98
N GLY A 799 -34.35 -8.03 -7.94
CA GLY A 799 -33.44 -7.86 -9.08
C GLY A 799 -33.85 -6.74 -10.05
N ALA A 800 -32.97 -6.41 -11.01
CA ALA A 800 -33.10 -5.24 -11.88
C ALA A 800 -33.72 -5.54 -13.26
N VAL A 801 -34.54 -4.60 -13.75
CA VAL A 801 -35.25 -4.62 -15.04
C VAL A 801 -34.96 -3.33 -15.80
N THR A 802 -34.42 -3.41 -17.02
CA THR A 802 -34.23 -2.22 -17.87
C THR A 802 -35.56 -1.71 -18.42
N LEU A 803 -35.88 -0.44 -18.18
CA LEU A 803 -37.06 0.26 -18.69
C LEU A 803 -36.79 1.01 -19.99
N ASP A 804 -35.59 1.57 -20.14
CA ASP A 804 -35.14 2.41 -21.25
C ASP A 804 -33.62 2.26 -21.40
N ASP A 805 -33.12 2.21 -22.64
CA ASP A 805 -31.68 2.22 -22.95
C ASP A 805 -31.37 3.03 -24.24
N ASP A 806 -30.21 3.69 -24.25
CA ASP A 806 -29.64 4.36 -25.42
C ASP A 806 -28.11 4.20 -25.38
N ASP A 807 -27.62 3.28 -26.21
CA ASP A 807 -26.19 3.00 -26.47
C ASP A 807 -25.51 4.02 -27.39
N PHE A 808 -26.27 5.05 -27.79
CA PHE A 808 -25.90 6.07 -28.75
C PHE A 808 -25.48 5.60 -30.17
N GLU A 809 -25.79 4.36 -30.56
CA GLU A 809 -25.58 3.86 -31.92
C GLU A 809 -26.79 4.01 -32.84
N ALA A 810 -27.99 3.85 -32.29
CA ALA A 810 -29.24 4.06 -33.03
C ALA A 810 -29.39 5.53 -33.49
N PRO A 811 -30.29 5.87 -34.43
CA PRO A 811 -30.64 7.26 -34.69
C PRO A 811 -31.16 7.96 -33.42
N ASP A 812 -30.69 9.17 -33.13
CA ASP A 812 -31.00 9.95 -31.92
C ASP A 812 -32.52 9.95 -31.58
N PRO A 813 -32.92 9.41 -30.40
CA PRO A 813 -34.33 9.30 -30.00
C PRO A 813 -34.96 10.63 -29.56
N GLY A 814 -34.20 11.73 -29.44
CA GLY A 814 -34.73 13.05 -29.09
C GLY A 814 -33.91 13.86 -28.09
N TRP A 815 -32.60 13.59 -27.99
CA TRP A 815 -31.67 14.41 -27.23
C TRP A 815 -31.60 15.83 -27.83
N THR A 816 -31.33 16.82 -26.97
CA THR A 816 -31.24 18.21 -27.43
C THR A 816 -30.03 18.93 -26.87
N VAL A 817 -29.17 19.38 -27.77
CA VAL A 817 -28.01 20.24 -27.50
C VAL A 817 -28.45 21.69 -27.32
N GLY A 818 -27.84 22.37 -26.34
CA GLY A 818 -27.97 23.79 -26.10
C GLY A 818 -28.97 24.17 -25.01
N SER A 819 -28.70 25.29 -24.35
CA SER A 819 -29.58 26.01 -23.44
C SER A 819 -29.57 27.51 -23.75
N PRO A 820 -30.65 28.28 -23.50
CA PRO A 820 -30.62 29.75 -23.55
C PRO A 820 -29.61 30.41 -22.60
N SER A 821 -29.05 29.65 -21.65
CA SER A 821 -27.99 30.07 -20.74
C SER A 821 -26.57 29.71 -21.21
N ASP A 822 -26.43 28.95 -22.30
CA ASP A 822 -25.12 28.54 -22.79
C ASP A 822 -24.37 29.74 -23.37
N GLY A 823 -23.07 29.78 -23.07
CA GLY A 823 -22.16 30.85 -23.47
C GLY A 823 -20.92 30.36 -24.19
N ALA A 824 -20.71 29.03 -24.25
CA ALA A 824 -19.51 28.45 -24.82
C ALA A 824 -19.40 28.77 -26.33
N THR A 825 -18.21 29.15 -26.77
CA THR A 825 -17.94 29.47 -28.20
C THR A 825 -17.39 28.30 -28.99
N SER A 826 -16.93 27.28 -28.29
CA SER A 826 -16.34 26.01 -28.75
C SER A 826 -16.79 24.91 -27.77
N GLY A 827 -16.54 23.64 -28.07
CA GLY A 827 -16.99 22.53 -27.20
C GLY A 827 -18.50 22.31 -27.13
N LEU A 828 -19.23 22.65 -28.17
CA LEU A 828 -20.66 22.35 -28.24
C LEU A 828 -20.86 20.84 -28.33
N TRP A 829 -21.82 20.30 -27.56
CA TRP A 829 -22.13 18.88 -27.59
C TRP A 829 -22.49 18.40 -29.00
N GLU A 830 -21.86 17.32 -29.45
CA GLU A 830 -22.22 16.61 -30.67
C GLU A 830 -22.09 15.09 -30.49
N ARG A 831 -22.86 14.33 -31.26
CA ARG A 831 -22.87 12.87 -31.22
C ARG A 831 -22.01 12.34 -32.35
N ALA A 832 -20.90 11.72 -32.01
CA ALA A 832 -19.89 11.30 -32.98
C ALA A 832 -18.99 10.21 -32.41
N ALA A 833 -18.32 9.47 -33.31
CA ALA A 833 -17.28 8.55 -32.90
C ALA A 833 -16.04 9.30 -32.41
N PRO A 834 -15.64 9.19 -31.13
CA PRO A 834 -14.70 10.11 -30.52
C PRO A 834 -13.26 9.87 -31.01
N ILE A 835 -12.53 10.94 -31.34
CA ILE A 835 -11.15 10.89 -31.80
C ILE A 835 -10.23 11.37 -30.67
N GLY A 836 -9.45 10.44 -30.12
CA GLY A 836 -8.71 10.65 -28.87
C GLY A 836 -7.71 11.79 -28.88
N THR A 837 -7.74 12.58 -27.80
CA THR A 837 -6.71 13.57 -27.48
C THR A 837 -6.12 13.31 -26.08
N SER A 838 -5.41 14.28 -25.50
CA SER A 838 -5.05 14.23 -24.07
C SER A 838 -6.21 14.56 -23.14
N ALA A 839 -7.39 14.94 -23.67
CA ALA A 839 -8.56 15.34 -22.88
C ALA A 839 -9.86 14.65 -23.36
N GLN A 840 -10.07 14.48 -24.66
CA GLN A 840 -11.22 13.80 -25.27
C GLN A 840 -10.99 12.26 -25.31
N PRO A 841 -12.02 11.42 -25.08
CA PRO A 841 -11.93 9.96 -25.24
C PRO A 841 -11.48 9.52 -26.65
N ALA A 842 -10.85 8.34 -26.72
CA ALA A 842 -10.33 7.77 -27.98
C ALA A 842 -11.23 6.72 -28.63
N GLU A 843 -12.15 6.17 -27.85
CA GLU A 843 -13.22 5.25 -28.20
C GLU A 843 -14.39 5.64 -27.27
N ASP A 844 -15.60 5.18 -27.58
CA ASP A 844 -16.75 5.21 -26.68
C ASP A 844 -16.52 4.32 -25.43
N ARG A 845 -17.54 4.09 -24.61
CA ARG A 845 -17.44 3.21 -23.44
C ARG A 845 -17.54 1.74 -23.83
N THR A 846 -18.40 1.37 -24.77
CA THR A 846 -18.72 -0.04 -25.08
C THR A 846 -17.79 -0.63 -26.15
N PRO A 847 -16.84 -1.53 -25.81
CA PRO A 847 -15.74 -1.89 -26.74
C PRO A 847 -16.19 -2.76 -27.93
N GLY A 848 -16.54 -2.11 -29.05
CA GLY A 848 -16.75 -2.71 -30.35
C GLY A 848 -18.22 -3.04 -30.67
N LEU A 849 -18.67 -2.57 -31.84
CA LEU A 849 -20.08 -2.46 -32.25
C LEU A 849 -20.92 -1.49 -31.41
N GLY A 850 -20.27 -0.66 -30.59
CA GLY A 850 -20.51 0.79 -30.56
C GLY A 850 -19.40 1.52 -31.32
N THR A 851 -19.62 2.79 -31.67
CA THR A 851 -18.55 3.76 -31.94
C THR A 851 -18.87 5.18 -31.49
N ASN A 852 -20.13 5.58 -31.31
CA ASN A 852 -20.62 6.95 -31.15
C ASN A 852 -21.03 7.22 -29.71
N CYS A 853 -20.49 8.28 -29.11
CA CYS A 853 -21.01 8.82 -27.87
C CYS A 853 -21.35 10.31 -28.04
N TRP A 854 -21.96 10.93 -27.03
CA TRP A 854 -22.01 12.39 -26.97
C TRP A 854 -20.67 12.93 -26.47
N ILE A 855 -20.09 13.91 -27.16
CA ILE A 855 -18.83 14.59 -26.79
C ILE A 855 -18.97 16.11 -26.88
N THR A 856 -18.20 16.87 -26.10
CA THR A 856 -18.11 18.34 -26.20
C THR A 856 -17.20 18.77 -27.36
N GLY A 857 -17.62 18.51 -28.59
CA GLY A 857 -16.88 18.88 -29.80
C GLY A 857 -15.84 17.85 -30.23
N GLN A 858 -15.76 17.57 -31.53
CA GLN A 858 -14.91 16.54 -32.10
C GLN A 858 -13.52 17.06 -32.51
N HIS A 859 -12.46 16.52 -31.93
CA HIS A 859 -11.09 16.73 -32.42
C HIS A 859 -10.89 16.28 -33.87
N THR A 860 -10.26 17.12 -34.71
CA THR A 860 -9.78 16.70 -36.04
C THR A 860 -8.27 16.42 -36.01
N PRO A 861 -7.80 15.24 -36.49
CA PRO A 861 -6.39 14.87 -36.50
C PRO A 861 -5.45 15.95 -37.05
N GLY A 862 -4.55 16.43 -36.20
CA GLY A 862 -3.57 17.48 -36.51
C GLY A 862 -3.89 18.86 -35.92
N GLN A 863 -5.02 19.03 -35.24
CA GLN A 863 -5.29 20.17 -34.36
C GLN A 863 -4.57 20.02 -33.00
N SER A 864 -4.60 21.05 -32.16
CA SER A 864 -4.27 20.91 -30.73
C SER A 864 -5.38 20.16 -29.97
N ALA A 865 -5.07 19.62 -28.80
CA ALA A 865 -6.08 19.00 -27.93
C ALA A 865 -7.11 20.04 -27.48
N GLY A 866 -6.65 21.21 -27.00
CA GLY A 866 -7.48 22.39 -26.85
C GLY A 866 -7.61 23.12 -28.19
N PHE A 867 -8.66 22.79 -28.94
CA PHE A 867 -9.08 23.49 -30.16
C PHE A 867 -10.61 23.42 -30.33
N ASN A 868 -11.22 22.32 -29.91
CA ASN A 868 -12.67 22.11 -29.89
C ASN A 868 -13.22 21.88 -28.49
N ASP A 869 -12.41 22.06 -27.46
CA ASP A 869 -12.77 22.04 -26.04
C ASP A 869 -13.81 23.12 -25.70
N VAL A 870 -14.46 22.99 -24.54
CA VAL A 870 -15.39 24.03 -24.06
C VAL A 870 -14.59 25.29 -23.76
N ASP A 871 -14.93 26.42 -24.39
CA ASP A 871 -14.31 27.74 -24.13
C ASP A 871 -15.37 28.79 -23.75
N PHE A 872 -15.04 29.68 -22.82
CA PHE A 872 -15.75 30.93 -22.52
C PHE A 872 -17.23 30.81 -22.10
N GLY A 873 -17.67 29.64 -21.64
CA GLY A 873 -18.98 29.48 -21.01
C GLY A 873 -19.41 28.04 -20.75
N ALA A 874 -20.72 27.86 -20.64
CA ALA A 874 -21.36 26.56 -20.49
C ALA A 874 -21.85 25.99 -21.82
N THR A 875 -21.86 24.67 -21.93
CA THR A 875 -22.44 23.87 -23.03
C THR A 875 -23.35 22.79 -22.45
N THR A 876 -24.59 22.70 -22.94
CA THR A 876 -25.64 21.85 -22.36
C THR A 876 -26.05 20.71 -23.31
N LEU A 877 -26.21 19.50 -22.77
CA LEU A 877 -26.91 18.37 -23.38
C LEU A 877 -28.12 17.99 -22.51
N ASN A 878 -29.27 17.69 -23.12
CA ASN A 878 -30.47 17.26 -22.40
C ASN A 878 -31.00 15.94 -22.99
N SER A 879 -31.45 15.03 -22.13
CA SER A 879 -32.15 13.81 -22.51
C SER A 879 -33.49 14.08 -23.24
N PRO A 880 -34.09 13.07 -23.88
CA PRO A 880 -35.53 13.03 -24.11
C PRO A 880 -36.33 13.20 -22.80
N VAL A 881 -37.64 13.43 -22.93
CA VAL A 881 -38.56 13.36 -21.78
C VAL A 881 -38.97 11.91 -21.55
N PHE A 882 -38.91 11.45 -20.31
CA PHE A 882 -39.26 10.08 -19.91
C PHE A 882 -40.30 10.06 -18.77
N ASP A 883 -40.97 8.93 -18.60
CA ASP A 883 -42.06 8.73 -17.64
C ASP A 883 -41.66 7.71 -16.58
N LEU A 884 -41.73 8.11 -15.30
CA LEU A 884 -41.48 7.26 -14.12
C LEU A 884 -42.71 7.12 -13.22
N THR A 885 -43.91 7.46 -13.70
CA THR A 885 -45.14 7.36 -12.89
C THR A 885 -45.50 5.93 -12.50
N ALA A 886 -45.17 4.95 -13.36
CA ALA A 886 -45.37 3.53 -13.10
C ALA A 886 -44.26 2.89 -12.24
N THR A 887 -43.06 3.48 -12.22
CA THR A 887 -41.84 2.90 -11.64
C THR A 887 -41.10 3.94 -10.78
N PRO A 888 -41.72 4.41 -9.67
CA PRO A 888 -41.22 5.55 -8.89
C PRO A 888 -39.84 5.32 -8.23
N ASN A 889 -39.42 4.07 -8.08
CA ASN A 889 -38.12 3.68 -7.50
C ASN A 889 -37.00 3.51 -8.53
N ALA A 890 -37.30 3.64 -9.82
CA ALA A 890 -36.33 3.44 -10.89
C ALA A 890 -35.10 4.35 -10.77
N ARG A 891 -33.96 3.79 -11.12
CA ARG A 891 -32.66 4.45 -11.22
C ARG A 891 -32.43 4.93 -12.63
N VAL A 892 -31.92 6.14 -12.77
CA VAL A 892 -31.23 6.59 -13.97
C VAL A 892 -29.75 6.20 -13.84
N SER A 893 -29.14 5.68 -14.90
CA SER A 893 -27.71 5.37 -14.99
C SER A 893 -27.13 5.92 -16.30
N TYR A 894 -25.87 6.34 -16.29
CA TYR A 894 -25.13 6.74 -17.48
C TYR A 894 -23.64 6.63 -17.24
N TRP A 895 -22.88 6.34 -18.29
CA TRP A 895 -21.43 6.52 -18.28
C TRP A 895 -21.09 7.94 -18.71
N ARG A 896 -20.08 8.51 -18.07
CA ARG A 896 -19.56 9.84 -18.41
C ARG A 896 -18.04 9.90 -18.40
N TRP A 897 -17.52 10.64 -19.34
CA TRP A 897 -16.14 11.12 -19.35
C TRP A 897 -16.13 12.58 -18.93
N TYR A 898 -15.18 12.96 -18.09
CA TYR A 898 -14.92 14.38 -17.82
C TYR A 898 -13.43 14.61 -17.62
N SER A 899 -12.87 15.58 -18.33
CA SER A 899 -11.46 15.93 -18.30
C SER A 899 -11.29 17.44 -18.24
N THR A 900 -10.51 17.90 -17.27
CA THR A 900 -9.99 19.27 -17.21
C THR A 900 -8.49 19.27 -16.97
N ASN A 901 -7.78 20.20 -17.62
CA ASN A 901 -6.34 20.39 -17.38
C ASN A 901 -6.04 21.28 -16.16
N THR A 902 -7.05 21.82 -15.47
CA THR A 902 -6.87 22.75 -14.36
C THR A 902 -6.74 22.05 -13.01
N GLN A 903 -5.86 22.59 -12.17
CA GLN A 903 -5.72 22.19 -10.76
C GLN A 903 -6.38 23.20 -9.81
N ALA A 904 -7.12 24.18 -10.36
CA ALA A 904 -7.80 25.24 -9.63
C ALA A 904 -9.25 24.83 -9.33
N LEU A 905 -9.55 24.60 -8.05
CA LEU A 905 -10.78 23.96 -7.62
C LEU A 905 -11.97 24.93 -7.71
N ASN A 906 -12.96 24.60 -8.56
CA ASN A 906 -14.27 25.24 -8.79
C ASN A 906 -14.40 26.26 -9.94
N GLU A 907 -13.41 26.44 -10.82
CA GLU A 907 -13.56 27.34 -11.98
C GLU A 907 -14.36 26.70 -13.12
N ASP A 908 -14.10 25.42 -13.40
CA ASP A 908 -14.66 24.68 -14.53
C ASP A 908 -15.45 23.43 -14.04
N PRO A 909 -16.65 23.57 -13.47
CA PRO A 909 -17.45 22.42 -13.04
C PRO A 909 -18.16 21.67 -14.19
N PHE A 910 -18.34 20.35 -14.00
CA PHE A 910 -19.34 19.56 -14.73
C PHE A 910 -20.57 19.32 -13.86
N PHE A 911 -21.77 19.41 -14.43
CA PHE A 911 -23.03 19.23 -13.72
C PHE A 911 -23.90 18.18 -14.37
N VAL A 912 -24.61 17.42 -13.54
CA VAL A 912 -25.81 16.69 -13.95
C VAL A 912 -26.99 17.15 -13.10
N SER A 913 -28.14 17.37 -13.72
CA SER A 913 -29.36 17.81 -13.05
C SER A 913 -30.59 17.08 -13.59
N VAL A 914 -31.57 16.86 -12.73
CA VAL A 914 -32.86 16.24 -13.05
C VAL A 914 -34.00 17.25 -12.95
N SER A 915 -35.05 17.06 -13.74
CA SER A 915 -36.29 17.83 -13.78
C SER A 915 -37.49 16.89 -13.78
N ASN A 916 -38.64 17.38 -13.30
CA ASN A 916 -39.95 16.72 -13.33
C ASN A 916 -41.05 17.60 -13.95
N ASP A 917 -40.66 18.63 -14.71
CA ASP A 917 -41.57 19.58 -15.36
C ASP A 917 -41.15 19.87 -16.82
N GLY A 918 -40.52 18.88 -17.47
CA GLY A 918 -40.03 18.97 -18.85
C GLY A 918 -38.77 19.84 -19.01
N GLY A 919 -38.13 20.25 -17.91
CA GLY A 919 -36.94 21.09 -17.89
C GLY A 919 -37.20 22.57 -17.63
N ALA A 920 -38.35 22.94 -17.07
CA ALA A 920 -38.62 24.31 -16.64
C ALA A 920 -37.93 24.65 -15.30
N THR A 921 -37.81 23.67 -14.40
CA THR A 921 -36.98 23.72 -13.18
C THR A 921 -36.04 22.51 -13.12
N TRP A 922 -34.94 22.65 -12.37
CA TRP A 922 -33.84 21.68 -12.34
C TRP A 922 -33.27 21.55 -10.92
N THR A 923 -32.97 20.32 -10.52
CA THR A 923 -32.30 19.96 -9.26
C THR A 923 -30.95 19.29 -9.58
N GLU A 924 -29.86 19.78 -8.96
CA GLU A 924 -28.50 19.20 -9.12
C GLU A 924 -28.47 17.79 -8.50
N VAL A 925 -28.01 16.78 -9.27
CA VAL A 925 -27.83 15.39 -8.81
C VAL A 925 -26.36 14.99 -8.77
N GLU A 926 -25.54 15.56 -9.65
CA GLU A 926 -24.09 15.40 -9.66
C GLU A 926 -23.39 16.72 -9.95
N ARG A 927 -22.25 16.94 -9.30
CA ARG A 927 -21.35 18.06 -9.54
C ARG A 927 -19.91 17.59 -9.44
N LEU A 928 -19.19 17.62 -10.55
CA LEU A 928 -17.75 17.40 -10.57
C LEU A 928 -17.07 18.76 -10.42
N ALA A 929 -16.58 19.02 -9.21
CA ALA A 929 -15.78 20.19 -8.89
C ALA A 929 -14.84 19.85 -7.73
N GLY A 930 -13.60 20.31 -7.80
CA GLY A 930 -12.67 20.23 -6.67
C GLY A 930 -12.05 18.85 -6.43
N THR A 931 -11.92 18.44 -5.16
CA THR A 931 -10.99 17.39 -4.70
C THR A 931 -11.38 15.94 -5.00
N SER A 932 -12.32 15.69 -5.91
CA SER A 932 -12.68 14.35 -6.41
C SER A 932 -11.67 13.87 -7.47
N PHE A 933 -10.40 13.79 -7.08
CA PHE A 933 -9.20 13.92 -7.92
C PHE A 933 -8.90 12.81 -8.95
N VAL A 934 -9.85 11.90 -9.24
CA VAL A 934 -9.65 10.82 -10.23
C VAL A 934 -10.59 10.95 -11.43
N GLN A 935 -11.82 11.43 -11.23
CA GLN A 935 -12.87 11.40 -12.26
C GLN A 935 -12.98 12.67 -13.11
N ALA A 936 -11.95 13.51 -13.08
CA ALA A 936 -11.90 14.80 -13.79
C ALA A 936 -10.63 14.95 -14.67
N PHE A 937 -9.93 13.85 -14.95
CA PHE A 937 -8.74 13.79 -15.83
C PHE A 937 -8.97 12.84 -17.02
N GLY A 938 -10.22 12.67 -17.41
CA GLY A 938 -10.66 11.64 -18.35
C GLY A 938 -10.84 10.26 -17.71
N GLY A 939 -11.25 9.29 -18.52
CA GLY A 939 -11.76 8.00 -18.08
C GLY A 939 -13.29 7.96 -18.04
N TRP A 940 -13.86 6.83 -18.40
CA TRP A 940 -15.31 6.58 -18.34
C TRP A 940 -15.73 6.12 -16.95
N PHE A 941 -16.71 6.78 -16.34
CA PHE A 941 -17.26 6.44 -15.03
C PHE A 941 -18.79 6.31 -15.09
N ASN A 942 -19.32 5.21 -14.57
CA ASN A 942 -20.78 5.07 -14.39
C ASN A 942 -21.26 5.91 -13.20
N HIS A 943 -22.35 6.62 -13.37
CA HIS A 943 -23.09 7.28 -12.30
C HIS A 943 -24.55 6.81 -12.33
N SER A 944 -25.13 6.54 -11.15
CA SER A 944 -26.53 6.16 -11.02
C SER A 944 -27.20 6.80 -9.82
N PHE A 945 -28.45 7.25 -9.99
CA PHE A 945 -29.26 7.88 -8.96
C PHE A 945 -30.75 7.57 -9.14
N ARG A 946 -31.55 7.61 -8.07
CA ARG A 946 -33.03 7.53 -8.18
C ARG A 946 -33.60 8.94 -8.22
N PRO A 947 -34.38 9.35 -9.24
CA PRO A 947 -34.95 10.70 -9.29
C PRO A 947 -35.84 11.06 -8.09
N ILE A 948 -36.52 10.07 -7.50
CA ILE A 948 -37.38 10.26 -6.32
C ILE A 948 -36.65 10.78 -5.07
N ASP A 949 -35.33 10.55 -4.97
CA ASP A 949 -34.51 11.08 -3.87
C ASP A 949 -34.31 12.61 -3.96
N PHE A 950 -34.60 13.22 -5.12
CA PHE A 950 -34.36 14.63 -5.42
C PHE A 950 -35.63 15.43 -5.69
N LEU A 951 -36.63 14.82 -6.34
CA LEU A 951 -37.91 15.45 -6.69
C LEU A 951 -39.02 14.41 -6.91
N ALA A 952 -40.28 14.85 -6.87
CA ALA A 952 -41.41 13.96 -7.12
C ALA A 952 -41.39 13.46 -8.59
N VAL A 953 -41.49 12.14 -8.79
CA VAL A 953 -41.54 11.55 -10.15
C VAL A 953 -42.82 11.91 -10.90
N THR A 954 -42.74 12.00 -12.22
CA THR A 954 -43.81 12.42 -13.14
C THR A 954 -43.67 11.72 -14.49
N ASP A 955 -44.57 12.04 -15.43
CA ASP A 955 -44.50 11.72 -16.86
C ASP A 955 -43.67 12.75 -17.66
N GLN A 956 -43.05 13.73 -16.98
CA GLN A 956 -42.31 14.85 -17.56
C GLN A 956 -40.86 14.91 -17.03
N MET A 957 -40.26 13.75 -16.78
CA MET A 957 -38.91 13.64 -16.25
C MET A 957 -37.86 13.96 -17.32
N ARG A 958 -36.76 14.59 -16.91
CA ARG A 958 -35.66 14.94 -17.82
C ARG A 958 -34.33 15.05 -17.10
N VAL A 959 -33.23 14.67 -17.75
CA VAL A 959 -31.86 14.87 -17.25
C VAL A 959 -31.07 15.79 -18.18
N LYS A 960 -30.15 16.55 -17.60
CA LYS A 960 -29.32 17.54 -18.29
C LYS A 960 -27.89 17.48 -17.78
N PHE A 961 -26.95 17.46 -18.73
CA PHE A 961 -25.52 17.45 -18.55
C PHE A 961 -24.96 18.80 -18.98
N VAL A 962 -24.08 19.40 -18.17
CA VAL A 962 -23.48 20.71 -18.47
C VAL A 962 -21.99 20.68 -18.19
N ALA A 963 -21.18 20.83 -19.23
CA ALA A 963 -19.76 21.12 -19.10
C ALA A 963 -19.55 22.65 -19.12
N THR A 964 -18.60 23.16 -18.36
CA THR A 964 -18.31 24.60 -18.29
C THR A 964 -16.80 24.86 -18.29
N ASP A 965 -16.39 25.85 -19.07
CA ASP A 965 -15.09 26.52 -18.93
C ASP A 965 -15.37 28.02 -18.79
N ALA A 966 -15.11 28.58 -17.61
CA ALA A 966 -15.28 30.00 -17.34
C ALA A 966 -13.97 30.79 -17.37
N GLY A 967 -12.84 30.09 -17.58
CA GLY A 967 -11.49 30.62 -17.59
C GLY A 967 -11.03 31.02 -18.98
N GLY A 968 -9.72 30.89 -19.21
CA GLY A 968 -9.11 31.16 -20.50
C GLY A 968 -7.76 30.47 -20.61
N GLY A 969 -7.64 29.54 -21.56
CA GLY A 969 -6.48 28.66 -21.69
C GLY A 969 -6.54 27.42 -20.78
N HIS A 970 -7.72 27.08 -20.28
CA HIS A 970 -8.02 25.76 -19.75
C HIS A 970 -8.29 24.81 -20.93
N ILE A 971 -8.46 23.51 -20.66
CA ILE A 971 -8.93 22.54 -21.65
C ILE A 971 -9.97 21.71 -20.91
N VAL A 972 -11.23 21.76 -21.37
CA VAL A 972 -12.38 21.11 -20.74
C VAL A 972 -13.09 20.24 -21.77
N GLU A 973 -13.19 18.95 -21.48
CA GLU A 973 -13.85 17.94 -22.32
C GLU A 973 -14.82 17.10 -21.50
N GLY A 974 -16.01 16.85 -22.03
CA GLY A 974 -17.03 15.97 -21.48
C GLY A 974 -17.53 14.97 -22.53
N ALA A 975 -17.90 13.78 -22.08
CA ALA A 975 -18.64 12.82 -22.91
C ALA A 975 -19.70 12.08 -22.09
N ILE A 976 -20.79 11.63 -22.72
CA ILE A 976 -21.84 10.80 -22.13
C ILE A 976 -22.05 9.57 -23.02
N ASP A 977 -22.16 8.40 -22.41
CA ASP A 977 -22.37 7.12 -23.08
C ASP A 977 -23.24 6.15 -22.26
N ASP A 978 -23.72 5.06 -22.88
CA ASP A 978 -24.44 3.95 -22.24
C ASP A 978 -25.56 4.45 -21.26
N TRP A 979 -26.54 5.20 -21.76
CA TRP A 979 -27.66 5.71 -20.94
C TRP A 979 -28.68 4.59 -20.66
N GLN A 980 -29.15 4.49 -19.41
CA GLN A 980 -30.13 3.50 -18.99
C GLN A 980 -31.10 4.04 -17.93
N ILE A 981 -32.33 3.51 -17.94
CA ILE A 981 -33.27 3.57 -16.81
C ILE A 981 -33.53 2.13 -16.35
N LEU A 982 -33.30 1.86 -15.07
CA LEU A 982 -33.40 0.53 -14.45
C LEU A 982 -34.42 0.59 -13.30
N ASP A 983 -35.45 -0.25 -13.32
CA ASP A 983 -36.26 -0.52 -12.14
C ASP A 983 -35.67 -1.69 -11.34
N GLU A 984 -35.92 -1.74 -10.04
CA GLU A 984 -35.55 -2.89 -9.18
C GLU A 984 -36.82 -3.41 -8.48
N PRO A 985 -37.80 -3.96 -9.23
CA PRO A 985 -39.10 -4.32 -8.67
C PRO A 985 -38.98 -5.54 -7.75
N CYS A 986 -39.19 -5.35 -6.44
CA CYS A 986 -39.41 -6.45 -5.50
C CYS A 986 -40.84 -7.00 -5.68
N ALA A 987 -41.09 -7.65 -6.82
CA ALA A 987 -42.37 -8.26 -7.17
C ALA A 987 -42.44 -9.69 -6.64
N PHE A 988 -43.43 -9.97 -5.79
CA PHE A 988 -43.63 -11.27 -5.17
C PHE A 988 -44.21 -12.30 -6.16
N PRO A 989 -43.65 -13.51 -6.24
CA PRO A 989 -44.36 -14.66 -6.79
C PRO A 989 -45.38 -15.22 -5.78
N LEU A 990 -46.40 -14.43 -5.40
CA LEU A 990 -47.58 -14.94 -4.67
C LEU A 990 -48.21 -16.07 -5.49
N CYS A 991 -48.51 -17.21 -4.87
CA CYS A 991 -49.24 -18.27 -5.56
C CYS A 991 -50.74 -17.94 -5.65
N ALA A 992 -51.45 -18.55 -6.61
CA ALA A 992 -52.89 -18.34 -6.74
C ALA A 992 -53.60 -18.84 -5.46
N GLY A 993 -54.50 -18.03 -4.92
CA GLY A 993 -55.19 -18.30 -3.65
C GLY A 993 -54.53 -17.71 -2.40
N ASP A 994 -53.33 -17.12 -2.49
CA ASP A 994 -52.74 -16.33 -1.41
C ASP A 994 -53.22 -14.88 -1.53
N ALA A 995 -54.30 -14.55 -0.82
CA ALA A 995 -55.03 -13.30 -0.92
C ALA A 995 -54.51 -12.22 0.05
N ASN A 996 -53.80 -12.65 1.11
CA ASN A 996 -53.24 -11.78 2.14
C ASN A 996 -51.71 -11.58 2.00
N ALA A 997 -51.05 -12.32 1.10
CA ALA A 997 -49.62 -12.33 0.82
C ALA A 997 -48.74 -12.90 1.96
N ASP A 998 -49.26 -13.81 2.78
CA ASP A 998 -48.53 -14.50 3.86
C ASP A 998 -47.83 -15.81 3.41
N LEU A 999 -47.98 -16.19 2.12
CA LEU A 999 -47.43 -17.38 1.48
C LEU A 999 -48.05 -18.73 1.93
N VAL A 1000 -49.17 -18.70 2.66
CA VAL A 1000 -49.89 -19.88 3.16
C VAL A 1000 -51.38 -19.79 2.86
N VAL A 1001 -51.85 -20.43 1.78
CA VAL A 1001 -53.28 -20.42 1.41
C VAL A 1001 -54.15 -21.06 2.52
N ASN A 1002 -54.86 -20.21 3.27
CA ASN A 1002 -55.57 -20.58 4.49
C ASN A 1002 -56.91 -19.83 4.67
N PHE A 1003 -57.44 -19.80 5.89
CA PHE A 1003 -58.75 -19.19 6.18
C PHE A 1003 -58.69 -17.66 6.26
N ASP A 1004 -57.53 -17.10 6.58
CA ASP A 1004 -57.35 -15.65 6.66
C ASP A 1004 -57.45 -15.02 5.26
N ASP A 1005 -57.00 -15.71 4.19
CA ASP A 1005 -57.23 -15.32 2.78
C ASP A 1005 -58.71 -15.19 2.40
N ILE A 1006 -59.54 -16.15 2.80
CA ILE A 1006 -61.00 -16.05 2.62
C ILE A 1006 -61.55 -14.84 3.36
N THR A 1007 -61.00 -14.55 4.55
CA THR A 1007 -61.45 -13.43 5.38
C THR A 1007 -61.09 -12.10 4.73
N ASP A 1008 -59.90 -11.99 4.13
CA ASP A 1008 -59.43 -10.78 3.44
C ASP A 1008 -60.12 -10.58 2.09
N ALA A 1009 -60.28 -11.61 1.25
CA ALA A 1009 -61.09 -11.53 0.02
C ALA A 1009 -62.55 -11.10 0.29
N LEU A 1010 -63.18 -11.65 1.34
CA LEU A 1010 -64.53 -11.23 1.77
C LEU A 1010 -64.56 -9.80 2.37
N SER A 1011 -63.44 -9.26 2.85
CA SER A 1011 -63.38 -7.94 3.48
C SER A 1011 -63.49 -6.79 2.48
N VAL A 1012 -63.02 -7.01 1.25
CA VAL A 1012 -62.98 -6.06 0.13
C VAL A 1012 -63.90 -6.43 -1.05
N TRP A 1013 -64.79 -7.40 -0.85
CA TRP A 1013 -65.64 -8.00 -1.88
C TRP A 1013 -66.26 -7.02 -2.89
N GLY A 1014 -66.04 -7.24 -4.18
CA GLY A 1014 -66.46 -6.38 -5.27
C GLY A 1014 -65.62 -5.11 -5.44
N ALA A 1015 -64.40 -5.09 -4.92
CA ALA A 1015 -63.37 -4.13 -5.31
C ALA A 1015 -62.92 -4.40 -6.76
N ILE A 1016 -62.61 -3.32 -7.48
CA ILE A 1016 -62.18 -3.33 -8.88
C ILE A 1016 -60.89 -2.53 -8.95
N GLY A 1017 -59.80 -3.15 -9.39
CA GLY A 1017 -58.44 -2.64 -9.29
C GLY A 1017 -57.79 -2.29 -10.63
N THR A 1018 -56.58 -1.74 -10.53
CA THR A 1018 -55.59 -1.83 -11.61
C THR A 1018 -54.71 -3.05 -11.36
N PRO A 1019 -54.16 -3.72 -12.39
CA PRO A 1019 -53.39 -4.97 -12.22
C PRO A 1019 -52.16 -4.90 -11.31
N GLU A 1020 -51.65 -3.69 -11.04
CA GLU A 1020 -50.50 -3.43 -10.17
C GLU A 1020 -50.76 -2.13 -9.37
N PRO A 1021 -50.43 -2.07 -8.06
CA PRO A 1021 -50.22 -3.23 -7.19
C PRO A 1021 -51.55 -3.99 -6.96
N PRO A 1022 -51.52 -5.31 -6.73
CA PRO A 1022 -52.73 -6.11 -6.52
C PRO A 1022 -53.55 -5.64 -5.30
N ILE A 1023 -54.87 -5.78 -5.37
CA ILE A 1023 -55.75 -5.49 -4.23
C ILE A 1023 -55.61 -6.64 -3.22
N THR A 1024 -55.39 -6.34 -1.94
CA THR A 1024 -55.52 -7.34 -0.86
C THR A 1024 -56.91 -8.00 -0.94
N GLY A 1025 -56.97 -9.30 -1.22
CA GLY A 1025 -58.22 -10.02 -1.49
C GLY A 1025 -58.41 -10.52 -2.93
N ASP A 1026 -57.67 -9.97 -3.90
CA ASP A 1026 -57.58 -10.45 -5.30
C ASP A 1026 -56.57 -11.60 -5.36
N ALA A 1027 -57.08 -12.81 -5.19
CA ALA A 1027 -56.36 -14.06 -5.00
C ALA A 1027 -56.10 -14.81 -6.31
N ASP A 1028 -56.88 -14.54 -7.36
CA ASP A 1028 -56.65 -15.11 -8.70
C ASP A 1028 -55.94 -14.14 -9.67
N ARG A 1029 -55.88 -12.85 -9.31
CA ARG A 1029 -55.18 -11.75 -9.97
C ARG A 1029 -55.76 -11.30 -11.31
N ASP A 1030 -57.07 -11.45 -11.53
CA ASP A 1030 -57.72 -10.87 -12.70
C ASP A 1030 -58.01 -9.35 -12.57
N GLY A 1031 -57.97 -8.83 -11.34
CA GLY A 1031 -58.17 -7.42 -10.99
C GLY A 1031 -59.54 -7.08 -10.37
N ASP A 1032 -60.48 -8.03 -10.33
CA ASP A 1032 -61.80 -7.89 -9.71
C ASP A 1032 -61.94 -8.85 -8.52
N VAL A 1033 -62.20 -8.34 -7.30
CA VAL A 1033 -62.36 -9.22 -6.11
C VAL A 1033 -63.76 -9.86 -6.10
N ASP A 1034 -63.88 -11.09 -6.58
CA ASP A 1034 -65.14 -11.81 -6.75
C ASP A 1034 -65.11 -13.32 -6.34
N PHE A 1035 -66.00 -14.13 -6.92
CA PHE A 1035 -66.12 -15.55 -6.62
C PHE A 1035 -64.98 -16.40 -7.18
N ASP A 1036 -64.29 -15.95 -8.24
CA ASP A 1036 -63.19 -16.71 -8.82
C ASP A 1036 -61.94 -16.67 -7.91
N ASP A 1037 -61.75 -15.62 -7.10
CA ASP A 1037 -60.78 -15.58 -5.97
C ASP A 1037 -61.03 -16.65 -4.92
N ILE A 1038 -62.27 -16.75 -4.43
CA ILE A 1038 -62.66 -17.79 -3.46
C ILE A 1038 -62.46 -19.17 -4.08
N THR A 1039 -62.61 -19.29 -5.40
CA THR A 1039 -62.33 -20.51 -6.14
C THR A 1039 -60.82 -20.79 -6.20
N ALA A 1040 -59.97 -19.78 -6.37
CA ALA A 1040 -58.51 -19.90 -6.30
C ALA A 1040 -58.03 -20.27 -4.89
N ILE A 1041 -58.48 -19.58 -3.84
CA ILE A 1041 -58.16 -19.87 -2.43
C ILE A 1041 -58.56 -21.32 -2.07
N LEU A 1042 -59.76 -21.75 -2.46
CA LEU A 1042 -60.23 -23.12 -2.17
C LEU A 1042 -59.58 -24.19 -3.07
N SER A 1043 -59.06 -23.83 -4.24
CA SER A 1043 -58.39 -24.78 -5.14
C SER A 1043 -56.96 -25.08 -4.71
N ASN A 1044 -56.28 -24.10 -4.12
CA ASN A 1044 -54.90 -24.22 -3.60
C ASN A 1044 -54.90 -24.35 -2.06
N TRP A 1045 -56.00 -24.80 -1.46
CA TRP A 1045 -56.24 -24.80 -0.01
C TRP A 1045 -55.22 -25.64 0.77
N LEU A 1046 -54.49 -25.00 1.69
CA LEU A 1046 -53.35 -25.57 2.44
C LEU A 1046 -52.15 -25.98 1.55
N GLU A 1047 -52.10 -25.57 0.29
CA GLU A 1047 -50.85 -25.62 -0.48
C GLU A 1047 -49.95 -24.47 0.00
N SER A 1048 -48.68 -24.79 0.27
CA SER A 1048 -47.67 -23.75 0.39
C SER A 1048 -47.36 -23.20 -1.00
N CYS A 1049 -47.07 -21.90 -1.13
CA CYS A 1049 -46.55 -21.33 -2.38
C CYS A 1049 -45.16 -21.88 -2.81
N CYS A 1050 -44.68 -22.94 -2.16
CA CYS A 1050 -43.43 -23.65 -2.43
C CYS A 1050 -43.70 -25.13 -2.79
N PRO A 1051 -43.04 -25.64 -3.86
CA PRO A 1051 -43.25 -27.00 -4.38
C PRO A 1051 -42.52 -28.12 -3.61
#